data_AF-A0A3D1I375-F1
#
_entry.id   AF-A0A3D1I375-F1
#
_cell.length_a   1.000
_cell.length_b   1.000
_cell.length_c   1.000
_cell.angle_alpha   90.00
_cell.angle_beta   90.00
_cell.angle_gamma   90.00
#
_symmetry.space_group_name_H-M   'P 1'
#
loop_
_entity.id
_entity.type
_entity.pdbx_description
1 polymer ?
#
loop_
_entity_poly.entity_id
_entity_poly.type
_entity_poly.pdbx_seq_one_letter_code
_entity_poly.pdbx_strand_id
1 'polypeptide(L)'
;MGKSNLKEKVSTTWNNVVLHWKTPALGKYVSYKEIIAYGVGGMGVQFVMFFCSLIALSATSFLVGNTIGIKPMHLQYMAVASTIIGFGITIGRSYIIDSARFKSGKFRPWLAITGIPTVIISVVFVWLPYETMSYMQKVIAVFLCYNLLQCFYPFFQQAYTDLANVISPNSHERTDIVSVSSIIYSMAPSLTGLFVPMLSTLTGGLNSITTYRIIHPLVAVIGLLLSYVAYAGTRERIIVAESHVTQFKFSDAFRAVAKNKYFWITSLAGWLGFLEGAVGVIIGWTFIYAYPDRMGLYGVATTLIGNASLWAMLLCPIAIRVIGKRNLLIWCNVTNVVLIGLLYPLYNNIPALIILYYLNGFVNAFSIVYSPGINADMRDYQQYFTGERIDGMFGAVGIIGSFIGMFTGMVLPTIYQMLGLEDNYDVLEVASFREDMFDVLIIAAVIGAALNFVPYLFYDLTETKQRGIVKVLKIRAMFEDYGNGILRDESIVEAIDIIDEANLLYKDRTLMTTKDDIKKAERLPARTPEEKEFRKNEIKRLRAAYKEFNTQNRGIKKDRVNQAKAMPKSTDAEKAAKNAEKAARKAAIKAAKAMPKGTDAEKAARKAAINAAKAMPKGIDAAKAARKAAIKAAKKENKELNKLNADISVCDFIIDEMNKYDTLRIKKQVERSIALDRAGYAGIFNYSKEDMAEAKALPKSTHEEREIRSDAITRARALKNARKAMVKFYGSPENIVEPSDDAFKAAEALPDDTFAHQLEKKRTVKKLVNEKSKYIRSVKPLLDARRQLTEKENYAHLDDIRARYADAKANTDAEYEARRIEIERLEEERKADLERRKQERLAKKNGK
;
A
#
# COMPACT_ATOMS: atom_id res chain seq x y z
N MET A 1 33.70 -21.04 8.71
CA MET A 1 32.38 -21.33 9.30
C MET A 1 31.21 -20.56 8.66
N GLY A 2 31.41 -19.68 7.66
CA GLY A 2 30.30 -18.90 7.05
C GLY A 2 29.48 -19.62 5.96
N LYS A 3 30.06 -20.54 5.18
CA LYS A 3 29.39 -21.19 4.04
C LYS A 3 28.34 -22.26 4.42
N SER A 4 28.49 -22.97 5.57
CA SER A 4 27.52 -24.00 5.96
C SER A 4 26.21 -23.39 6.47
N ASN A 5 26.30 -22.29 7.23
CA ASN A 5 25.14 -21.61 7.83
C ASN A 5 24.29 -20.90 6.77
N LEU A 6 24.90 -20.42 5.67
CA LEU A 6 24.16 -19.85 4.54
C LEU A 6 23.42 -20.95 3.76
N LYS A 7 24.08 -22.07 3.45
CA LYS A 7 23.47 -23.19 2.72
C LYS A 7 22.30 -23.80 3.51
N GLU A 8 22.47 -23.92 4.82
CA GLU A 8 21.43 -24.39 5.74
C GLU A 8 20.26 -23.42 5.78
N LYS A 9 20.49 -22.12 5.97
CA LYS A 9 19.44 -21.09 5.90
C LYS A 9 18.70 -21.07 4.56
N VAL A 10 19.42 -21.13 3.44
CA VAL A 10 18.82 -21.17 2.10
C VAL A 10 17.99 -22.43 1.93
N SER A 11 18.47 -23.58 2.42
CA SER A 11 17.71 -24.84 2.42
C SER A 11 16.45 -24.74 3.28
N THR A 12 16.52 -24.16 4.48
CA THR A 12 15.36 -23.97 5.35
C THR A 12 14.34 -23.01 4.72
N THR A 13 14.79 -21.91 4.13
CA THR A 13 13.89 -20.97 3.44
C THR A 13 13.23 -21.62 2.23
N TRP A 14 13.98 -22.37 1.42
CA TRP A 14 13.43 -23.14 0.30
C TRP A 14 12.43 -24.19 0.77
N ASN A 15 12.70 -24.82 1.92
CA ASN A 15 11.77 -25.76 2.53
C ASN A 15 10.46 -25.08 2.93
N ASN A 16 10.52 -23.93 3.61
CA ASN A 16 9.32 -23.19 3.97
C ASN A 16 8.50 -22.73 2.76
N VAL A 17 9.16 -22.29 1.68
CA VAL A 17 8.48 -21.83 0.45
C VAL A 17 7.67 -22.96 -0.20
N VAL A 18 8.27 -24.12 -0.34
CA VAL A 18 7.61 -25.27 -0.99
C VAL A 18 6.52 -25.86 -0.10
N LEU A 19 6.72 -25.89 1.23
CA LEU A 19 5.72 -26.37 2.19
C LEU A 19 4.46 -25.47 2.16
N HIS A 20 4.66 -24.15 2.25
CA HIS A 20 3.58 -23.17 2.25
C HIS A 20 3.28 -22.61 0.85
N TRP A 21 3.50 -23.43 -0.18
CA TRP A 21 3.27 -23.00 -1.56
C TRP A 21 1.77 -22.78 -1.79
N LYS A 22 0.92 -23.75 -1.45
CA LYS A 22 -0.54 -23.67 -1.62
C LYS A 22 -1.26 -23.25 -0.35
N THR A 23 -0.74 -23.63 0.81
CA THR A 23 -1.32 -23.33 2.12
C THR A 23 -0.53 -22.20 2.79
N PRO A 24 -1.20 -21.18 3.36
CA PRO A 24 -0.50 -20.16 4.12
C PRO A 24 0.14 -20.78 5.37
N ALA A 25 1.24 -20.19 5.84
CA ALA A 25 1.82 -20.55 7.13
C ALA A 25 0.88 -20.14 8.27
N LEU A 26 0.95 -20.83 9.41
CA LEU A 26 0.20 -20.45 10.62
C LEU A 26 0.44 -18.96 10.97
N GLY A 27 -0.65 -18.21 11.14
CA GLY A 27 -0.64 -16.77 11.43
C GLY A 27 -0.44 -15.86 10.20
N LYS A 28 -0.43 -16.40 8.98
CA LYS A 28 -0.46 -15.64 7.72
C LYS A 28 -1.76 -15.88 6.97
N TYR A 29 -2.20 -14.89 6.21
CA TYR A 29 -3.42 -14.99 5.39
C TYR A 29 -3.13 -15.43 3.96
N VAL A 30 -1.89 -15.23 3.47
CA VAL A 30 -1.51 -15.38 2.07
C VAL A 30 -0.44 -16.46 1.88
N SER A 31 -0.65 -17.35 0.91
CA SER A 31 0.30 -18.42 0.54
C SER A 31 1.37 -17.92 -0.44
N TYR A 32 2.52 -18.60 -0.53
CA TYR A 32 3.58 -18.16 -1.47
C TYR A 32 3.14 -18.19 -2.94
N LYS A 33 2.27 -19.14 -3.34
CA LYS A 33 1.69 -19.18 -4.69
C LYS A 33 0.89 -17.92 -4.99
N GLU A 34 0.12 -17.42 -4.04
CA GLU A 34 -0.68 -16.20 -4.19
C GLU A 34 0.21 -14.95 -4.34
N ILE A 35 1.32 -14.86 -3.59
CA ILE A 35 2.32 -13.78 -3.72
C ILE A 35 2.94 -13.77 -5.13
N ILE A 36 3.37 -14.95 -5.61
CA ILE A 36 3.96 -15.07 -6.94
C ILE A 36 2.92 -14.79 -8.03
N ALA A 37 1.68 -15.26 -7.87
CA ALA A 37 0.61 -14.99 -8.82
C ALA A 37 0.31 -13.48 -8.92
N TYR A 38 0.29 -12.77 -7.78
CA TYR A 38 0.16 -11.32 -7.77
C TYR A 38 1.34 -10.64 -8.51
N GLY A 39 2.59 -11.05 -8.22
CA GLY A 39 3.78 -10.49 -8.89
C GLY A 39 3.83 -10.76 -10.40
N VAL A 40 3.55 -11.98 -10.83
CA VAL A 40 3.53 -12.38 -12.25
C VAL A 40 2.39 -11.66 -13.00
N GLY A 41 1.21 -11.53 -12.38
CA GLY A 41 0.14 -10.74 -12.96
C GLY A 41 0.49 -9.26 -13.04
N GLY A 42 1.21 -8.72 -12.06
CA GLY A 42 1.78 -7.38 -12.13
C GLY A 42 2.73 -7.19 -13.29
N MET A 43 3.59 -8.18 -13.56
CA MET A 43 4.48 -8.15 -14.72
C MET A 43 3.69 -8.06 -16.01
N GLY A 44 2.59 -8.82 -16.10
CA GLY A 44 1.64 -8.73 -17.20
C GLY A 44 1.02 -7.35 -17.38
N VAL A 45 0.54 -6.76 -16.29
CA VAL A 45 0.01 -5.38 -16.29
C VAL A 45 1.09 -4.39 -16.75
N GLN A 46 2.32 -4.50 -16.24
CA GLN A 46 3.43 -3.61 -16.62
C GLN A 46 3.81 -3.72 -18.10
N PHE A 47 3.74 -4.91 -18.70
CA PHE A 47 3.93 -5.08 -20.15
C PHE A 47 2.89 -4.28 -20.94
N VAL A 48 1.60 -4.40 -20.60
CA VAL A 48 0.55 -3.62 -21.25
C VAL A 48 0.76 -2.12 -21.02
N MET A 49 1.09 -1.72 -19.79
CA MET A 49 1.32 -0.30 -19.44
C MET A 49 2.50 0.32 -20.19
N PHE A 50 3.59 -0.42 -20.41
CA PHE A 50 4.72 0.05 -21.20
C PHE A 50 4.26 0.45 -22.61
N PHE A 51 3.46 -0.39 -23.25
CA PHE A 51 2.96 -0.15 -24.60
C PHE A 51 1.87 0.94 -24.66
N CYS A 52 1.00 1.03 -23.65
CA CYS A 52 0.10 2.17 -23.51
C CYS A 52 0.86 3.49 -23.33
N SER A 53 2.02 3.48 -22.65
CA SER A 53 2.86 4.68 -22.49
C SER A 53 3.45 5.18 -23.80
N LEU A 54 3.68 4.28 -24.77
CA LEU A 54 4.11 4.67 -26.13
C LEU A 54 2.97 5.33 -26.92
N ILE A 55 1.70 5.06 -26.60
CA ILE A 55 0.54 5.69 -27.24
C ILE A 55 0.25 7.08 -26.61
N ALA A 56 1.00 7.48 -25.57
CA ALA A 56 0.79 8.75 -24.90
C ALA A 56 0.91 9.95 -25.85
N LEU A 57 0.02 10.94 -25.66
CA LEU A 57 0.01 12.21 -26.36
C LEU A 57 1.13 13.12 -25.82
N SER A 58 2.38 12.75 -26.06
CA SER A 58 3.55 13.51 -25.63
C SER A 58 4.57 13.59 -26.74
N ALA A 59 5.28 14.73 -26.83
CA ALA A 59 6.37 14.92 -27.76
C ALA A 59 7.54 13.94 -27.53
N THR A 60 7.64 13.35 -26.32
CA THR A 60 8.64 12.33 -25.99
C THR A 60 8.26 10.92 -26.46
N SER A 61 7.04 10.72 -26.96
CA SER A 61 6.62 9.43 -27.51
C SER A 61 7.24 9.22 -28.90
N PHE A 62 8.13 8.23 -29.01
CA PHE A 62 8.68 7.79 -30.28
C PHE A 62 7.62 7.29 -31.27
N LEU A 63 6.57 6.64 -30.77
CA LEU A 63 5.52 6.09 -31.63
C LEU A 63 4.62 7.21 -32.18
N VAL A 64 4.13 8.10 -31.33
CA VAL A 64 3.13 9.11 -31.77
C VAL A 64 3.80 10.33 -32.41
N GLY A 65 4.91 10.80 -31.84
CA GLY A 65 5.66 11.93 -32.37
C GLY A 65 6.44 11.53 -33.62
N ASN A 66 7.48 10.70 -33.46
CA ASN A 66 8.45 10.43 -34.52
C ASN A 66 7.92 9.47 -35.59
N THR A 67 7.25 8.38 -35.19
CA THR A 67 6.84 7.31 -36.13
C THR A 67 5.57 7.67 -36.90
N ILE A 68 4.52 8.14 -36.22
CA ILE A 68 3.27 8.55 -36.89
C ILE A 68 3.41 9.94 -37.57
N GLY A 69 4.27 10.79 -37.01
CA GLY A 69 4.61 12.11 -37.57
C GLY A 69 3.67 13.23 -37.12
N ILE A 70 3.16 13.19 -35.88
CA ILE A 70 2.31 14.26 -35.35
C ILE A 70 3.17 15.38 -34.77
N LYS A 71 2.90 16.63 -35.17
CA LYS A 71 3.64 17.79 -34.68
C LYS A 71 3.50 17.94 -33.15
N PRO A 72 4.59 18.31 -32.43
CA PRO A 72 4.57 18.48 -30.97
C PRO A 72 3.46 19.39 -30.44
N MET A 73 3.19 20.52 -31.10
CA MET A 73 2.11 21.43 -30.70
C MET A 73 0.72 20.80 -30.76
N HIS A 74 0.45 19.96 -31.77
CA HIS A 74 -0.83 19.26 -31.87
C HIS A 74 -0.94 18.18 -30.79
N LEU A 75 0.17 17.51 -30.44
CA LEU A 75 0.20 16.56 -29.32
C LEU A 75 -0.12 17.26 -28.00
N GLN A 76 0.42 18.46 -27.78
CA GLN A 76 0.14 19.24 -26.58
C GLN A 76 -1.34 19.65 -26.49
N TYR A 77 -1.93 20.17 -27.59
CA TYR A 77 -3.37 20.51 -27.59
C TYR A 77 -4.26 19.30 -27.35
N MET A 78 -3.96 18.17 -28.01
CA MET A 78 -4.67 16.92 -27.78
C MET A 78 -4.51 16.42 -26.34
N ALA A 79 -3.31 16.53 -25.75
CA ALA A 79 -3.04 16.13 -24.38
C ALA A 79 -3.87 16.94 -23.38
N VAL A 80 -3.96 18.27 -23.56
CA VAL A 80 -4.80 19.14 -22.72
C VAL A 80 -6.27 18.77 -22.86
N ALA A 81 -6.77 18.62 -24.10
CA ALA A 81 -8.16 18.22 -24.35
C ALA A 81 -8.48 16.85 -23.74
N SER A 82 -7.61 15.86 -23.92
CA SER A 82 -7.76 14.52 -23.35
C SER A 82 -7.63 14.50 -21.82
N THR A 83 -6.87 15.41 -21.23
CA THR A 83 -6.79 15.56 -19.76
C THR A 83 -8.13 16.02 -19.20
N ILE A 84 -8.78 17.00 -19.85
CA ILE A 84 -10.11 17.47 -19.46
C ILE A 84 -11.15 16.35 -19.60
N ILE A 85 -11.14 15.60 -20.71
CA ILE A 85 -12.00 14.42 -20.90
C ILE A 85 -11.71 13.36 -19.82
N GLY A 86 -10.44 13.14 -19.52
CA GLY A 86 -9.96 12.21 -18.50
C GLY A 86 -10.49 12.49 -17.09
N PHE A 87 -10.79 13.74 -16.75
CA PHE A 87 -11.45 14.08 -15.49
C PHE A 87 -12.86 13.49 -15.39
N GLY A 88 -13.65 13.63 -16.45
CA GLY A 88 -14.98 13.02 -16.53
C GLY A 88 -14.92 11.49 -16.45
N ILE A 89 -13.99 10.88 -17.20
CA ILE A 89 -13.76 9.43 -17.18
C ILE A 89 -13.35 8.96 -15.78
N THR A 90 -12.45 9.67 -15.11
CA THR A 90 -11.97 9.32 -13.77
C THR A 90 -13.07 9.39 -12.72
N ILE A 91 -13.94 10.41 -12.78
CA ILE A 91 -15.13 10.53 -11.92
C ILE A 91 -16.06 9.33 -12.11
N GLY A 92 -16.38 9.01 -13.38
CA GLY A 92 -17.23 7.86 -13.72
C GLY A 92 -16.63 6.54 -13.24
N ARG A 93 -15.35 6.29 -13.54
CA ARG A 93 -14.60 5.11 -13.09
C ARG A 93 -14.62 4.97 -11.56
N SER A 94 -14.33 6.05 -10.84
CA SER A 94 -14.26 6.02 -9.37
C SER A 94 -15.58 5.59 -8.75
N TYR A 95 -16.70 6.09 -9.28
CA TYR A 95 -18.04 5.69 -8.87
C TYR A 95 -18.34 4.22 -9.23
N ILE A 96 -18.02 3.81 -10.46
CA ILE A 96 -18.25 2.44 -10.93
C ILE A 96 -17.53 1.43 -10.02
N ILE A 97 -16.24 1.66 -9.70
CA ILE A 97 -15.45 0.80 -8.81
C ILE A 97 -16.12 0.65 -7.44
N ASP A 98 -16.57 1.76 -6.83
CA ASP A 98 -17.18 1.71 -5.50
C ASP A 98 -18.60 1.12 -5.51
N SER A 99 -19.30 1.17 -6.65
CA SER A 99 -20.63 0.58 -6.81
C SER A 99 -20.62 -0.89 -7.27
N ALA A 100 -19.50 -1.37 -7.81
CA ALA A 100 -19.40 -2.70 -8.42
C ALA A 100 -19.48 -3.82 -7.38
N ARG A 101 -20.32 -4.82 -7.66
CA ARG A 101 -20.45 -6.04 -6.85
C ARG A 101 -20.31 -7.26 -7.74
N PHE A 102 -19.29 -8.06 -7.48
CA PHE A 102 -19.10 -9.34 -8.15
C PHE A 102 -18.82 -10.43 -7.11
N LYS A 103 -19.25 -11.66 -7.40
CA LYS A 103 -19.01 -12.83 -6.54
C LYS A 103 -17.51 -13.14 -6.34
N SER A 104 -16.66 -12.74 -7.29
CA SER A 104 -15.22 -13.01 -7.29
C SER A 104 -14.36 -11.92 -6.63
N GLY A 105 -14.96 -10.87 -6.06
CA GLY A 105 -14.28 -9.73 -5.44
C GLY A 105 -14.57 -8.40 -6.16
N LYS A 106 -14.15 -7.29 -5.56
CA LYS A 106 -14.39 -5.93 -6.07
C LYS A 106 -13.45 -5.59 -7.23
N PHE A 107 -12.16 -5.91 -7.14
CA PHE A 107 -11.13 -5.46 -8.10
C PHE A 107 -10.73 -6.50 -9.13
N ARG A 108 -10.70 -7.79 -8.75
CA ARG A 108 -10.29 -8.91 -9.61
C ARG A 108 -11.07 -8.95 -10.93
N PRO A 109 -12.41 -8.86 -10.95
CA PRO A 109 -13.16 -8.95 -12.21
C PRO A 109 -12.86 -7.78 -13.13
N TRP A 110 -12.68 -6.59 -12.57
CA TRP A 110 -12.30 -5.42 -13.35
C TRP A 110 -10.94 -5.55 -14.01
N LEU A 111 -9.97 -6.19 -13.34
CA LEU A 111 -8.68 -6.52 -13.96
C LEU A 111 -8.87 -7.36 -15.23
N ALA A 112 -9.71 -8.39 -15.18
CA ALA A 112 -9.98 -9.25 -16.34
C ALA A 112 -10.80 -8.53 -17.43
N ILE A 113 -11.89 -7.87 -17.04
CA ILE A 113 -12.86 -7.23 -17.94
C ILE A 113 -12.22 -6.05 -18.69
N THR A 114 -11.44 -5.21 -18.01
CA THR A 114 -10.86 -3.99 -18.62
C THR A 114 -9.54 -4.25 -19.33
N GLY A 115 -8.85 -5.36 -19.03
CA GLY A 115 -7.62 -5.75 -19.72
C GLY A 115 -7.85 -6.09 -21.19
N ILE A 116 -8.93 -6.81 -21.51
CA ILE A 116 -9.29 -7.19 -22.90
C ILE A 116 -9.46 -5.97 -23.81
N PRO A 117 -10.38 -5.02 -23.54
CA PRO A 117 -10.56 -3.84 -24.40
C PRO A 117 -9.30 -2.99 -24.46
N THR A 118 -8.53 -2.87 -23.35
CA THR A 118 -7.26 -2.14 -23.34
C THR A 118 -6.29 -2.70 -24.39
N VAL A 119 -6.10 -4.03 -24.42
CA VAL A 119 -5.20 -4.67 -25.38
C VAL A 119 -5.74 -4.59 -26.80
N ILE A 120 -7.03 -4.86 -27.01
CA ILE A 120 -7.64 -4.77 -28.36
C ILE A 120 -7.46 -3.36 -28.94
N ILE A 121 -7.77 -2.31 -28.17
CA ILE A 121 -7.63 -0.93 -28.64
C ILE A 121 -6.16 -0.60 -28.93
N SER A 122 -5.23 -1.05 -28.08
CA SER A 122 -3.80 -0.82 -28.28
C SER A 122 -3.24 -1.53 -29.52
N VAL A 123 -3.74 -2.73 -29.84
CA VAL A 123 -3.37 -3.49 -31.05
C VAL A 123 -3.96 -2.82 -32.29
N VAL A 124 -5.24 -2.44 -32.25
CA VAL A 124 -5.88 -1.70 -33.35
C VAL A 124 -5.13 -0.41 -33.64
N PHE A 125 -4.69 0.31 -32.60
CA PHE A 125 -3.94 1.56 -32.74
C PHE A 125 -2.70 1.42 -33.62
N VAL A 126 -1.88 0.38 -33.44
CA VAL A 126 -0.65 0.22 -34.24
C VAL A 126 -0.92 -0.29 -35.66
N TRP A 127 -2.07 -0.92 -35.89
CA TRP A 127 -2.47 -1.47 -37.19
C TRP A 127 -3.29 -0.50 -38.07
N LEU A 128 -3.59 0.71 -37.58
CA LEU A 128 -4.18 1.74 -38.43
C LEU A 128 -3.27 2.08 -39.62
N PRO A 129 -3.84 2.34 -40.81
CA PRO A 129 -3.08 2.62 -42.03
C PRO A 129 -2.60 4.08 -42.04
N TYR A 130 -1.71 4.44 -41.11
CA TYR A 130 -1.18 5.79 -40.99
C TYR A 130 -0.46 6.25 -42.26
N GLU A 131 0.13 5.34 -43.04
CA GLU A 131 0.85 5.68 -44.26
C GLU A 131 -0.05 6.25 -45.35
N THR A 132 -1.32 5.83 -45.39
CA THR A 132 -2.31 6.30 -46.39
C THR A 132 -3.19 7.44 -45.86
N MET A 133 -3.12 7.75 -44.57
CA MET A 133 -3.91 8.80 -43.95
C MET A 133 -3.31 10.19 -44.19
N SER A 134 -4.15 11.17 -44.47
CA SER A 134 -3.76 12.58 -44.44
C SER A 134 -3.34 12.98 -43.02
N TYR A 135 -2.56 14.05 -42.89
CA TYR A 135 -2.09 14.53 -41.58
C TYR A 135 -3.24 14.74 -40.57
N MET A 136 -4.35 15.37 -40.99
CA MET A 136 -5.50 15.59 -40.11
C MET A 136 -6.25 14.29 -39.75
N GLN A 137 -6.29 13.32 -40.65
CA GLN A 137 -6.84 12.00 -40.35
C GLN A 137 -6.01 11.27 -39.29
N LYS A 138 -4.68 11.35 -39.35
CA LYS A 138 -3.79 10.80 -38.31
C LYS A 138 -4.06 11.44 -36.95
N VAL A 139 -4.15 12.77 -36.90
CA VAL A 139 -4.43 13.52 -35.67
C VAL A 139 -5.75 13.08 -35.04
N ILE A 140 -6.82 13.00 -35.83
CA ILE A 140 -8.15 12.58 -35.35
C ILE A 140 -8.12 11.12 -34.89
N ALA A 141 -7.53 10.22 -35.67
CA ALA A 141 -7.45 8.80 -35.33
C ALA A 141 -6.70 8.57 -34.01
N VAL A 142 -5.54 9.22 -33.84
CA VAL A 142 -4.76 9.13 -32.61
C VAL A 142 -5.52 9.70 -31.42
N PHE A 143 -6.17 10.86 -31.58
CA PHE A 143 -6.97 11.47 -30.53
C PHE A 143 -8.13 10.55 -30.07
N LEU A 144 -8.88 9.99 -31.02
CA LEU A 144 -10.01 9.10 -30.71
C LEU A 144 -9.55 7.82 -30.03
N CYS A 145 -8.52 7.15 -30.57
CA CYS A 145 -7.99 5.92 -29.98
C CYS A 145 -7.40 6.16 -28.59
N TYR A 146 -6.69 7.28 -28.36
CA TYR A 146 -6.14 7.60 -27.05
C TYR A 146 -7.26 7.83 -26.01
N ASN A 147 -8.30 8.60 -26.35
CA ASN A 147 -9.43 8.82 -25.43
C ASN A 147 -10.25 7.55 -25.21
N LEU A 148 -10.40 6.69 -26.22
CA LEU A 148 -11.04 5.39 -26.06
C LEU A 148 -10.22 4.48 -25.15
N LEU A 149 -8.90 4.47 -25.30
CA LEU A 149 -7.98 3.73 -24.43
C LEU A 149 -8.07 4.24 -22.97
N GLN A 150 -8.15 5.56 -22.76
CA GLN A 150 -8.33 6.21 -21.44
C GLN A 150 -9.58 5.71 -20.68
N CYS A 151 -10.61 5.20 -21.38
CA CYS A 151 -11.77 4.62 -20.71
C CYS A 151 -11.46 3.29 -19.99
N PHE A 152 -10.45 2.55 -20.44
CA PHE A 152 -10.19 1.17 -19.98
C PHE A 152 -8.82 1.00 -19.32
N TYR A 153 -7.74 1.51 -19.91
CA TYR A 153 -6.38 1.26 -19.40
C TYR A 153 -6.16 1.76 -17.96
N PRO A 154 -6.69 2.95 -17.54
CA PRO A 154 -6.53 3.40 -16.17
C PRO A 154 -7.31 2.52 -15.20
N PHE A 155 -8.44 1.95 -15.66
CA PHE A 155 -9.25 1.00 -14.90
C PHE A 155 -8.47 -0.29 -14.65
N PHE A 156 -7.82 -0.81 -15.70
CA PHE A 156 -6.98 -2.01 -15.66
C PHE A 156 -5.81 -1.86 -14.68
N GLN A 157 -5.06 -0.75 -14.79
CA GLN A 157 -3.97 -0.44 -13.88
C GLN A 157 -4.44 -0.31 -12.43
N GLN A 158 -5.51 0.46 -12.22
CA GLN A 158 -6.01 0.76 -10.88
C GLN A 158 -6.52 -0.52 -10.19
N ALA A 159 -7.24 -1.38 -10.91
CA ALA A 159 -7.72 -2.65 -10.38
C ALA A 159 -6.57 -3.53 -9.84
N TYR A 160 -5.43 -3.57 -10.55
CA TYR A 160 -4.24 -4.28 -10.06
C TYR A 160 -3.61 -3.62 -8.84
N THR A 161 -3.48 -2.29 -8.84
CA THR A 161 -2.85 -1.57 -7.71
C THR A 161 -3.71 -1.61 -6.45
N ASP A 162 -5.03 -1.51 -6.59
CA ASP A 162 -5.95 -1.52 -5.45
C ASP A 162 -6.12 -2.95 -4.88
N LEU A 163 -5.84 -4.00 -5.65
CA LEU A 163 -5.82 -5.38 -5.17
C LEU A 163 -4.81 -5.59 -4.01
N ALA A 164 -3.67 -4.89 -4.02
CA ALA A 164 -2.71 -4.92 -2.90
C ALA A 164 -3.31 -4.41 -1.58
N ASN A 165 -4.31 -3.52 -1.65
CA ASN A 165 -4.95 -2.95 -0.45
C ASN A 165 -5.89 -3.94 0.22
N VAL A 166 -6.33 -4.99 -0.49
CA VAL A 166 -7.36 -5.94 -0.01
C VAL A 166 -6.88 -7.39 0.03
N ILE A 167 -5.62 -7.67 -0.33
CA ILE A 167 -5.10 -9.04 -0.37
C ILE A 167 -4.91 -9.66 1.02
N SER A 168 -4.54 -8.86 2.02
CA SER A 168 -4.39 -9.31 3.41
C SER A 168 -4.95 -8.25 4.37
N PRO A 169 -5.53 -8.62 5.52
CA PRO A 169 -5.83 -7.68 6.60
C PRO A 169 -4.59 -7.11 7.31
N ASN A 170 -3.44 -7.79 7.21
CA ASN A 170 -2.22 -7.43 7.95
C ASN A 170 -1.31 -6.53 7.11
N SER A 171 -0.98 -5.35 7.64
CA SER A 171 -0.19 -4.33 6.94
C SER A 171 1.28 -4.75 6.65
N HIS A 172 1.90 -5.53 7.55
CA HIS A 172 3.25 -6.07 7.29
C HIS A 172 3.23 -7.14 6.22
N GLU A 173 2.19 -7.98 6.21
CA GLU A 173 2.04 -9.00 5.17
C GLU A 173 1.79 -8.35 3.80
N ARG A 174 0.93 -7.32 3.70
CA ARG A 174 0.77 -6.50 2.48
C ARG A 174 2.11 -5.96 1.97
N THR A 175 2.92 -5.42 2.88
CA THR A 175 4.25 -4.86 2.54
C THR A 175 5.19 -5.93 1.99
N ASP A 176 5.22 -7.12 2.60
CA ASP A 176 6.02 -8.25 2.13
C ASP A 176 5.58 -8.73 0.75
N ILE A 177 4.27 -8.81 0.52
CA ILE A 177 3.70 -9.16 -0.78
C ILE A 177 4.13 -8.14 -1.84
N VAL A 178 3.88 -6.86 -1.58
CA VAL A 178 4.23 -5.78 -2.51
C VAL A 178 5.73 -5.81 -2.82
N SER A 179 6.62 -5.95 -1.84
CA SER A 179 8.06 -5.99 -2.08
C SER A 179 8.49 -7.13 -3.00
N VAL A 180 8.02 -8.36 -2.73
CA VAL A 180 8.33 -9.52 -3.58
C VAL A 180 7.76 -9.32 -4.98
N SER A 181 6.52 -8.86 -5.07
CA SER A 181 5.84 -8.62 -6.34
C SER A 181 6.47 -7.48 -7.15
N SER A 182 6.94 -6.41 -6.50
CA SER A 182 7.65 -5.29 -7.15
C SER A 182 8.92 -5.74 -7.86
N ILE A 183 9.68 -6.63 -7.24
CA ILE A 183 10.86 -7.22 -7.88
C ILE A 183 10.44 -7.98 -9.14
N ILE A 184 9.40 -8.80 -9.06
CA ILE A 184 8.91 -9.61 -10.20
C ILE A 184 8.40 -8.70 -11.33
N TYR A 185 7.48 -7.77 -11.05
CA TYR A 185 6.90 -6.95 -12.11
C TYR A 185 7.85 -5.86 -12.63
N SER A 186 8.89 -5.47 -11.88
CA SER A 186 9.94 -4.57 -12.37
C SER A 186 10.77 -5.16 -13.52
N MET A 187 10.73 -6.49 -13.68
CA MET A 187 11.38 -7.14 -14.82
C MET A 187 10.72 -6.77 -16.15
N ALA A 188 9.42 -6.47 -16.19
CA ALA A 188 8.73 -6.15 -17.44
C ALA A 188 9.34 -4.91 -18.15
N PRO A 189 9.47 -3.73 -17.50
CA PRO A 189 10.16 -2.59 -18.09
C PRO A 189 11.61 -2.86 -18.50
N SER A 190 12.35 -3.67 -17.73
CA SER A 190 13.73 -4.03 -18.08
C SER A 190 13.79 -4.92 -19.33
N LEU A 191 12.88 -5.89 -19.43
CA LEU A 191 12.80 -6.79 -20.58
C LEU A 191 12.33 -6.03 -21.83
N THR A 192 11.33 -5.15 -21.73
CA THR A 192 10.91 -4.32 -22.87
C THR A 192 12.00 -3.35 -23.30
N GLY A 193 12.68 -2.70 -22.35
CA GLY A 193 13.80 -1.80 -22.64
C GLY A 193 14.99 -2.49 -23.32
N LEU A 194 15.19 -3.79 -23.07
CA LEU A 194 16.25 -4.59 -23.71
C LEU A 194 15.80 -5.15 -25.08
N PHE A 195 14.63 -5.79 -25.13
CA PHE A 195 14.19 -6.51 -26.33
C PHE A 195 13.63 -5.61 -27.42
N VAL A 196 12.95 -4.50 -27.09
CA VAL A 196 12.33 -3.63 -28.10
C VAL A 196 13.40 -3.01 -29.02
N PRO A 197 14.50 -2.41 -28.53
CA PRO A 197 15.57 -1.91 -29.40
C PRO A 197 16.26 -3.03 -30.19
N MET A 198 16.52 -4.19 -29.57
CA MET A 198 17.14 -5.33 -30.25
C MET A 198 16.29 -5.80 -31.45
N LEU A 199 14.99 -6.00 -31.25
CA LEU A 199 14.06 -6.44 -32.31
C LEU A 199 13.80 -5.34 -33.35
N SER A 200 13.94 -4.06 -32.98
CA SER A 200 13.82 -2.94 -33.92
C SER A 200 14.84 -3.00 -35.06
N THR A 201 16.03 -3.56 -34.81
CA THR A 201 17.08 -3.71 -35.84
C THR A 201 16.66 -4.65 -36.97
N LEU A 202 15.74 -5.57 -36.70
CA LEU A 202 15.22 -6.55 -37.66
C LEU A 202 13.98 -6.04 -38.43
N THR A 203 13.41 -4.89 -38.05
CA THR A 203 12.07 -4.42 -38.48
C THR A 203 12.08 -3.00 -39.07
N GLY A 204 13.27 -2.45 -39.35
CA GLY A 204 13.47 -1.15 -39.98
C GLY A 204 13.74 0.01 -39.02
N GLY A 205 14.05 -0.28 -37.75
CA GLY A 205 14.44 0.70 -36.72
C GLY A 205 13.29 1.16 -35.82
N LEU A 206 13.62 1.89 -34.74
CA LEU A 206 12.64 2.37 -33.74
C LEU A 206 11.66 3.44 -34.27
N ASN A 207 11.97 4.07 -35.41
CA ASN A 207 11.09 5.04 -36.08
C ASN A 207 10.15 4.39 -37.11
N SER A 208 10.25 3.08 -37.32
CA SER A 208 9.39 2.34 -38.24
C SER A 208 8.12 1.86 -37.53
N ILE A 209 6.96 2.13 -38.12
CA ILE A 209 5.67 1.65 -37.60
C ILE A 209 5.59 0.12 -37.62
N THR A 210 6.29 -0.53 -38.56
CA THR A 210 6.36 -2.00 -38.69
C THR A 210 6.94 -2.65 -37.44
N THR A 211 7.94 -2.02 -36.81
CA THR A 211 8.52 -2.45 -35.52
C THR A 211 7.43 -2.59 -34.46
N TYR A 212 6.59 -1.57 -34.32
CA TYR A 212 5.51 -1.57 -33.34
C TYR A 212 4.36 -2.50 -33.73
N ARG A 213 4.04 -2.66 -35.02
CA ARG A 213 3.02 -3.62 -35.48
C ARG A 213 3.34 -5.07 -35.14
N ILE A 214 4.62 -5.43 -35.08
CA ILE A 214 5.07 -6.81 -34.76
C ILE A 214 5.22 -7.00 -33.25
N ILE A 215 5.94 -6.11 -32.58
CA ILE A 215 6.31 -6.31 -31.17
C ILE A 215 5.15 -6.01 -30.22
N HIS A 216 4.38 -4.95 -30.49
CA HIS A 216 3.33 -4.47 -29.59
C HIS A 216 2.23 -5.51 -29.35
N PRO A 217 1.63 -6.15 -30.39
CA PRO A 217 0.57 -7.14 -30.15
C PRO A 217 1.07 -8.37 -29.40
N LEU A 218 2.29 -8.84 -29.72
CA LEU A 218 2.87 -10.02 -29.07
C LEU A 218 3.03 -9.79 -27.57
N VAL A 219 3.64 -8.66 -27.18
CA VAL A 219 3.89 -8.38 -25.76
C VAL A 219 2.61 -7.95 -25.03
N ALA A 220 1.69 -7.23 -25.69
CA ALA A 220 0.41 -6.86 -25.09
C ALA A 220 -0.47 -8.11 -24.80
N VAL A 221 -0.50 -9.10 -25.71
CA VAL A 221 -1.22 -10.36 -25.49
C VAL A 221 -0.57 -11.19 -24.39
N ILE A 222 0.76 -11.32 -24.37
CA ILE A 222 1.48 -11.98 -23.27
C ILE A 222 1.18 -11.26 -21.95
N GLY A 223 1.21 -9.92 -21.96
CA GLY A 223 0.89 -9.09 -20.81
C GLY A 223 -0.51 -9.35 -20.27
N LEU A 224 -1.51 -9.45 -21.15
CA LEU A 224 -2.87 -9.82 -20.79
C LEU A 224 -2.92 -11.21 -20.14
N LEU A 225 -2.37 -12.23 -20.80
CA LEU A 225 -2.38 -13.61 -20.29
C LEU A 225 -1.71 -13.72 -18.92
N LEU A 226 -0.59 -13.03 -18.72
CA LEU A 226 0.07 -12.95 -17.42
C LEU A 226 -0.81 -12.25 -16.38
N SER A 227 -1.50 -11.15 -16.73
CA SER A 227 -2.40 -10.46 -15.78
C SER A 227 -3.55 -11.35 -15.28
N TYR A 228 -4.02 -12.29 -16.10
CA TYR A 228 -5.02 -13.29 -15.71
C TYR A 228 -4.50 -14.25 -14.62
N VAL A 229 -3.19 -14.42 -14.49
CA VAL A 229 -2.59 -15.19 -13.38
C VAL A 229 -2.90 -14.53 -12.04
N ALA A 230 -2.87 -13.19 -11.95
CA ALA A 230 -3.29 -12.49 -10.74
C ALA A 230 -4.80 -12.64 -10.51
N TYR A 231 -5.62 -12.55 -11.55
CA TYR A 231 -7.06 -12.79 -11.43
C TYR A 231 -7.37 -14.17 -10.84
N ALA A 232 -6.81 -15.24 -11.41
CA ALA A 232 -7.08 -16.61 -11.00
C ALA A 232 -6.36 -17.01 -9.69
N GLY A 233 -5.19 -16.43 -9.41
CA GLY A 233 -4.32 -16.85 -8.32
C GLY A 233 -4.46 -16.08 -7.00
N THR A 234 -5.22 -14.97 -6.96
CA THR A 234 -5.39 -14.12 -5.76
C THR A 234 -6.80 -14.20 -5.17
N ARG A 235 -6.94 -13.85 -3.89
CA ARG A 235 -8.24 -13.69 -3.21
C ARG A 235 -8.32 -12.34 -2.51
N GLU A 236 -9.48 -11.69 -2.61
CA GLU A 236 -9.76 -10.44 -1.90
C GLU A 236 -10.29 -10.76 -0.51
N ARG A 237 -9.72 -10.12 0.51
CA ARG A 237 -10.03 -10.28 1.94
C ARG A 237 -10.41 -8.90 2.50
N ILE A 238 -11.60 -8.44 2.15
CA ILE A 238 -12.13 -7.15 2.59
C ILE A 238 -12.81 -7.34 3.95
N ILE A 239 -12.45 -6.53 4.95
CA ILE A 239 -13.12 -6.51 6.26
C ILE A 239 -14.31 -5.54 6.15
N VAL A 240 -15.42 -5.99 5.59
CA VAL A 240 -16.71 -5.27 5.56
C VAL A 240 -17.81 -6.33 5.74
N ALA A 241 -18.84 -6.02 6.53
CA ALA A 241 -20.00 -6.91 6.69
C ALA A 241 -20.64 -7.24 5.32
N GLU A 242 -21.03 -8.50 5.12
CA GLU A 242 -21.58 -8.98 3.84
C GLU A 242 -22.85 -8.24 3.40
N SER A 243 -23.58 -7.63 4.33
CA SER A 243 -24.91 -7.02 4.11
C SER A 243 -24.91 -5.51 3.86
N HIS A 244 -23.77 -4.80 3.92
CA HIS A 244 -23.81 -3.33 3.86
C HIS A 244 -24.08 -2.84 2.42
N VAL A 245 -25.36 -2.62 2.09
CA VAL A 245 -25.83 -2.14 0.77
C VAL A 245 -26.23 -0.66 0.83
N THR A 246 -25.26 0.23 1.06
CA THR A 246 -25.49 1.66 0.81
C THR A 246 -24.95 2.04 -0.55
N GLN A 247 -25.85 2.30 -1.51
CA GLN A 247 -25.49 3.02 -2.72
C GLN A 247 -25.15 4.46 -2.35
N PHE A 248 -23.88 4.83 -2.53
CA PHE A 248 -23.41 6.16 -2.16
C PHE A 248 -23.83 7.21 -3.18
N LYS A 249 -24.24 8.37 -2.68
CA LYS A 249 -24.22 9.58 -3.50
C LYS A 249 -22.76 9.96 -3.75
N PHE A 250 -22.39 10.12 -5.02
CA PHE A 250 -21.03 10.53 -5.41
C PHE A 250 -20.50 11.71 -4.59
N SER A 251 -21.30 12.75 -4.35
CA SER A 251 -20.89 13.93 -3.59
C SER A 251 -20.53 13.63 -2.14
N ASP A 252 -21.15 12.61 -1.54
CA ASP A 252 -20.98 12.27 -0.14
C ASP A 252 -19.71 11.43 0.02
N ALA A 253 -19.49 10.46 -0.88
CA ALA A 253 -18.24 9.73 -0.96
C ALA A 253 -17.05 10.65 -1.28
N PHE A 254 -17.23 11.59 -2.22
CA PHE A 254 -16.20 12.59 -2.55
C PHE A 254 -15.86 13.44 -1.32
N ARG A 255 -16.88 13.92 -0.59
CA ARG A 255 -16.69 14.71 0.63
C ARG A 255 -16.04 13.90 1.75
N ALA A 256 -16.37 12.62 1.86
CA ALA A 256 -15.78 11.71 2.84
C ALA A 256 -14.27 11.59 2.61
N VAL A 257 -13.84 11.31 1.37
CA VAL A 257 -12.42 11.25 1.02
C VAL A 257 -11.75 12.62 1.17
N ALA A 258 -12.41 13.70 0.76
CA ALA A 258 -11.89 15.07 0.93
C ALA A 258 -11.75 15.51 2.39
N LYS A 259 -12.33 14.81 3.37
CA LYS A 259 -12.09 15.04 4.80
C LYS A 259 -10.92 14.22 5.36
N ASN A 260 -10.38 13.28 4.58
CA ASN A 260 -9.27 12.45 5.02
C ASN A 260 -7.98 13.29 5.10
N LYS A 261 -7.49 13.52 6.31
CA LYS A 261 -6.27 14.30 6.54
C LYS A 261 -5.03 13.69 5.90
N TYR A 262 -4.91 12.35 5.87
CA TYR A 262 -3.71 11.69 5.34
C TYR A 262 -3.66 11.78 3.82
N PHE A 263 -4.83 11.81 3.17
CA PHE A 263 -4.93 12.09 1.73
C PHE A 263 -4.36 13.45 1.38
N TRP A 264 -4.73 14.49 2.13
CA TRP A 264 -4.19 15.83 1.87
C TRP A 264 -2.70 15.92 2.17
N ILE A 265 -2.22 15.29 3.24
CA ILE A 265 -0.79 15.28 3.56
C ILE A 265 0.02 14.64 2.42
N THR A 266 -0.38 13.46 1.94
CA THR A 266 0.35 12.78 0.86
C THR A 266 0.19 13.47 -0.49
N SER A 267 -0.99 14.03 -0.78
CA SER A 267 -1.25 14.73 -2.05
C SER A 267 -0.51 16.06 -2.11
N LEU A 268 -0.54 16.86 -1.04
CA LEU A 268 0.20 18.13 -0.97
C LEU A 268 1.71 17.90 -1.06
N ALA A 269 2.26 16.85 -0.45
CA ALA A 269 3.67 16.51 -0.61
C ALA A 269 4.05 16.30 -2.08
N GLY A 270 3.24 15.54 -2.82
CA GLY A 270 3.45 15.31 -4.26
C GLY A 270 3.30 16.58 -5.10
N TRP A 271 2.29 17.41 -4.82
CA TRP A 271 2.03 18.63 -5.60
C TRP A 271 3.04 19.74 -5.35
N LEU A 272 3.55 19.85 -4.12
CA LEU A 272 4.58 20.82 -3.77
C LEU A 272 5.98 20.35 -4.18
N GLY A 273 6.19 19.03 -4.28
CA GLY A 273 7.46 18.41 -4.65
C GLY A 273 7.81 18.42 -6.13
N PHE A 274 6.98 19.00 -7.01
CA PHE A 274 7.13 18.86 -8.46
C PHE A 274 8.49 19.33 -9.02
N LEU A 275 9.12 20.34 -8.39
CA LEU A 275 10.43 20.86 -8.81
C LEU A 275 11.58 19.86 -8.57
N GLU A 276 11.39 18.84 -7.73
CA GLU A 276 12.38 17.76 -7.53
C GLU A 276 12.77 17.10 -8.87
N GLY A 277 11.86 17.08 -9.84
CA GLY A 277 12.12 16.55 -11.19
C GLY A 277 13.15 17.34 -12.01
N ALA A 278 13.53 18.56 -11.62
CA ALA A 278 14.46 19.40 -12.36
C ALA A 278 15.85 18.75 -12.52
N VAL A 279 16.30 17.96 -11.53
CA VAL A 279 17.56 17.22 -11.66
C VAL A 279 17.49 16.09 -12.69
N GLY A 280 16.30 15.65 -13.12
CA GLY A 280 16.17 14.52 -14.05
C GLY A 280 16.92 14.69 -15.37
N VAL A 281 17.11 15.94 -15.84
CA VAL A 281 17.76 16.24 -17.12
C VAL A 281 19.28 16.40 -17.03
N ILE A 282 19.84 16.68 -15.86
CA ILE A 282 21.25 17.05 -15.68
C ILE A 282 22.19 15.94 -16.16
N ILE A 283 21.92 14.68 -15.79
CA ILE A 283 22.77 13.57 -16.23
C ILE A 283 22.72 13.40 -17.75
N GLY A 284 21.55 13.54 -18.36
CA GLY A 284 21.39 13.46 -19.81
C GLY A 284 22.14 14.59 -20.52
N TRP A 285 21.90 15.84 -20.10
CA TRP A 285 22.54 17.01 -20.70
C TRP A 285 24.07 17.02 -20.50
N THR A 286 24.56 16.50 -19.38
CA THR A 286 26.00 16.34 -19.14
C THR A 286 26.64 15.43 -20.18
N PHE A 287 26.06 14.27 -20.47
CA PHE A 287 26.66 13.34 -21.43
C PHE A 287 26.39 13.71 -22.89
N ILE A 288 25.23 14.32 -23.19
CA ILE A 288 24.88 14.73 -24.55
C ILE A 288 25.70 15.95 -24.98
N TYR A 289 25.79 16.99 -24.14
CA TYR A 289 26.38 18.29 -24.53
C TYR A 289 27.78 18.54 -23.96
N ALA A 290 28.15 17.95 -22.81
CA ALA A 290 29.49 18.16 -22.24
C ALA A 290 30.49 17.07 -22.63
N TYR A 291 30.03 15.82 -22.81
CA TYR A 291 30.89 14.67 -23.10
C TYR A 291 30.30 13.72 -24.18
N PRO A 292 29.98 14.21 -25.39
CA PRO A 292 29.36 13.40 -26.45
C PRO A 292 30.20 12.17 -26.84
N ASP A 293 31.53 12.25 -26.76
CA ASP A 293 32.43 11.12 -27.04
C ASP A 293 32.34 9.98 -25.99
N ARG A 294 31.70 10.24 -24.84
CA ARG A 294 31.57 9.29 -23.73
C ARG A 294 30.14 8.77 -23.56
N MET A 295 29.34 8.77 -24.62
CA MET A 295 27.96 8.24 -24.59
C MET A 295 27.87 6.77 -24.15
N GLY A 296 28.93 5.97 -24.33
CA GLY A 296 29.01 4.63 -23.73
C GLY A 296 28.94 4.63 -22.19
N LEU A 297 29.56 5.62 -21.54
CA LEU A 297 29.52 5.80 -20.09
C LEU A 297 28.13 6.25 -19.62
N TYR A 298 27.40 7.03 -20.43
CA TYR A 298 25.99 7.37 -20.16
C TYR A 298 25.10 6.12 -20.12
N GLY A 299 25.26 5.20 -21.08
CA GLY A 299 24.56 3.90 -21.07
C GLY A 299 24.88 3.06 -19.83
N VAL A 300 26.14 3.04 -19.40
CA VAL A 300 26.55 2.34 -18.16
C VAL A 300 25.97 3.04 -16.92
N ALA A 301 26.02 4.38 -16.85
CA ALA A 301 25.51 5.17 -15.74
C ALA A 301 24.00 4.98 -15.56
N THR A 302 23.22 5.09 -16.63
CA THR A 302 21.77 4.85 -16.63
C THR A 302 21.42 3.43 -16.20
N THR A 303 22.17 2.43 -16.66
CA THR A 303 22.00 1.02 -16.23
C THR A 303 22.30 0.84 -14.73
N LEU A 304 23.39 1.44 -14.24
CA LEU A 304 23.77 1.40 -12.82
C LEU A 304 22.70 2.05 -11.94
N ILE A 305 22.24 3.25 -12.31
CA ILE A 305 21.18 3.99 -11.60
C ILE A 305 19.88 3.18 -11.58
N GLY A 306 19.50 2.56 -12.72
CA GLY A 306 18.33 1.67 -12.79
C GLY A 306 18.41 0.50 -11.80
N ASN A 307 19.59 -0.12 -11.68
CA ASN A 307 19.84 -1.23 -10.76
C ASN A 307 19.79 -0.85 -9.27
N ALA A 308 19.91 0.44 -8.93
CA ALA A 308 19.73 0.91 -7.55
C ALA A 308 18.37 0.50 -6.98
N SER A 309 17.34 0.45 -7.84
CA SER A 309 15.97 0.11 -7.47
C SER A 309 15.84 -1.30 -6.90
N LEU A 310 16.57 -2.28 -7.45
CA LEU A 310 16.53 -3.68 -7.00
C LEU A 310 16.96 -3.79 -5.53
N TRP A 311 18.06 -3.14 -5.17
CA TRP A 311 18.60 -3.18 -3.81
C TRP A 311 17.66 -2.49 -2.81
N ALA A 312 17.05 -1.37 -3.21
CA ALA A 312 16.07 -0.68 -2.40
C ALA A 312 14.84 -1.56 -2.14
N MET A 313 14.31 -2.23 -3.17
CA MET A 313 13.16 -3.13 -3.04
C MET A 313 13.41 -4.31 -2.11
N LEU A 314 14.63 -4.89 -2.14
CA LEU A 314 15.05 -5.98 -1.25
C LEU A 314 15.22 -5.53 0.22
N LEU A 315 15.72 -4.31 0.43
CA LEU A 315 15.99 -3.76 1.77
C LEU A 315 14.75 -3.12 2.42
N CYS A 316 13.78 -2.66 1.63
CA CYS A 316 12.61 -1.94 2.12
C CYS A 316 11.80 -2.71 3.19
N PRO A 317 11.47 -4.02 3.05
CA PRO A 317 10.75 -4.75 4.11
C PRO A 317 11.51 -4.80 5.43
N ILE A 318 12.84 -4.87 5.38
CA ILE A 318 13.69 -4.87 6.58
C ILE A 318 13.68 -3.47 7.19
N ALA A 319 13.83 -2.43 6.37
CA ALA A 319 13.80 -1.04 6.80
C ALA A 319 12.45 -0.69 7.47
N ILE A 320 11.33 -1.10 6.88
CA ILE A 320 9.99 -0.90 7.45
C ILE A 320 9.86 -1.57 8.81
N ARG A 321 10.28 -2.83 8.97
CA ARG A 321 10.19 -3.54 10.26
C ARG A 321 11.08 -2.95 11.36
N VAL A 322 12.14 -2.24 11.01
CA VAL A 322 13.10 -1.67 11.98
C VAL A 322 12.76 -0.22 12.32
N ILE A 323 12.47 0.59 11.31
CA ILE A 323 12.32 2.04 11.42
C ILE A 323 10.83 2.43 11.51
N GLY A 324 9.94 1.62 10.93
CA GLY A 324 8.51 1.89 10.75
C GLY A 324 8.24 2.68 9.47
N LYS A 325 7.10 2.42 8.81
CA LYS A 325 6.74 3.08 7.53
C LYS A 325 6.81 4.61 7.56
N ARG A 326 6.22 5.24 8.59
CA ARG A 326 6.22 6.71 8.76
C ARG A 326 7.64 7.28 8.81
N ASN A 327 8.51 6.69 9.64
CA ASN A 327 9.85 7.20 9.84
C ASN A 327 10.73 6.92 8.62
N LEU A 328 10.52 5.79 7.93
CA LEU A 328 11.19 5.49 6.68
C LEU A 328 10.84 6.51 5.60
N LEU A 329 9.56 6.87 5.47
CA LEU A 329 9.11 7.91 4.56
C LEU A 329 9.79 9.25 4.85
N ILE A 330 9.85 9.67 6.13
CA ILE A 330 10.52 10.92 6.55
C ILE A 330 12.02 10.84 6.22
N TRP A 331 12.67 9.71 6.52
CA TRP A 331 14.09 9.51 6.25
C TRP A 331 14.40 9.57 4.75
N CYS A 332 13.58 8.96 3.89
CA CYS A 332 13.76 9.02 2.44
C CYS A 332 13.70 10.47 1.93
N ASN A 333 12.68 11.24 2.34
CA ASN A 333 12.52 12.62 1.88
C ASN A 333 13.64 13.55 2.38
N VAL A 334 14.04 13.44 3.65
CA VAL A 334 15.18 14.22 4.17
C VAL A 334 16.47 13.86 3.44
N THR A 335 16.70 12.57 3.21
CA THR A 335 17.89 12.10 2.50
C THR A 335 17.90 12.60 1.05
N ASN A 336 16.74 12.65 0.37
CA ASN A 336 16.64 13.25 -0.97
C ASN A 336 17.07 14.72 -0.99
N VAL A 337 16.59 15.53 -0.03
CA VAL A 337 17.00 16.95 0.06
C VAL A 337 18.52 17.07 0.19
N VAL A 338 19.14 16.25 1.03
CA VAL A 338 20.60 16.25 1.21
C VAL A 338 21.32 15.78 -0.05
N LEU A 339 20.88 14.68 -0.67
CA LEU A 339 21.53 14.12 -1.85
C LEU A 339 21.45 15.06 -3.06
N ILE A 340 20.30 15.72 -3.25
CA ILE A 340 20.13 16.73 -4.31
C ILE A 340 20.98 17.97 -3.99
N GLY A 341 21.00 18.43 -2.74
CA GLY A 341 21.86 19.55 -2.33
C GLY A 341 23.35 19.28 -2.53
N LEU A 342 23.78 18.02 -2.32
CA LEU A 342 25.16 17.60 -2.59
C LEU A 342 25.52 17.58 -4.09
N LEU A 343 24.54 17.61 -5.00
CA LEU A 343 24.83 17.77 -6.43
C LEU A 343 25.43 19.14 -6.73
N TYR A 344 25.03 20.19 -6.01
CA TYR A 344 25.47 21.57 -6.29
C TYR A 344 27.00 21.72 -6.36
N PRO A 345 27.79 21.27 -5.36
CA PRO A 345 29.25 21.33 -5.46
C PRO A 345 29.89 20.19 -6.28
N LEU A 346 29.16 19.15 -6.67
CA LEU A 346 29.74 17.88 -7.16
C LEU A 346 29.33 17.49 -8.59
N TYR A 347 28.41 18.21 -9.24
CA TYR A 347 27.91 17.80 -10.55
C TYR A 347 28.98 17.79 -11.65
N ASN A 348 30.01 18.66 -11.53
CA ASN A 348 31.15 18.70 -12.46
C ASN A 348 32.06 17.47 -12.36
N ASN A 349 32.00 16.70 -11.26
CA ASN A 349 32.76 15.47 -11.10
C ASN A 349 31.91 14.27 -11.54
N ILE A 350 32.16 13.75 -12.76
CA ILE A 350 31.37 12.67 -13.37
C ILE A 350 31.20 11.44 -12.44
N PRO A 351 32.27 10.86 -11.83
CA PRO A 351 32.11 9.80 -10.84
C PRO A 351 31.19 10.17 -9.66
N ALA A 352 31.35 11.38 -9.09
CA ALA A 352 30.52 11.83 -7.99
C ALA A 352 29.06 12.02 -8.41
N LEU A 353 28.82 12.58 -9.59
CA LEU A 353 27.49 12.71 -10.21
C LEU A 353 26.80 11.34 -10.33
N ILE A 354 27.48 10.35 -10.90
CA ILE A 354 26.92 8.98 -11.06
C ILE A 354 26.59 8.36 -9.69
N ILE A 355 27.49 8.51 -8.70
CA ILE A 355 27.28 7.96 -7.35
C ILE A 355 26.09 8.64 -6.67
N LEU A 356 25.97 9.96 -6.75
CA LEU A 356 24.87 10.71 -6.14
C LEU A 356 23.52 10.36 -6.77
N TYR A 357 23.45 10.22 -8.10
CA TYR A 357 22.24 9.74 -8.78
C TYR A 357 21.90 8.30 -8.43
N TYR A 358 22.90 7.43 -8.28
CA TYR A 358 22.69 6.07 -7.82
C TYR A 358 22.08 6.04 -6.42
N LEU A 359 22.63 6.83 -5.49
CA LEU A 359 22.11 6.94 -4.13
C LEU A 359 20.72 7.57 -4.09
N ASN A 360 20.47 8.61 -4.89
CA ASN A 360 19.15 9.24 -5.01
C ASN A 360 18.12 8.25 -5.57
N GLY A 361 18.45 7.53 -6.64
CA GLY A 361 17.62 6.45 -7.20
C GLY A 361 17.35 5.32 -6.21
N PHE A 362 18.36 4.92 -5.44
CA PHE A 362 18.23 3.94 -4.35
C PHE A 362 17.23 4.40 -3.28
N VAL A 363 17.35 5.64 -2.80
CA VAL A 363 16.44 6.20 -1.78
C VAL A 363 15.01 6.33 -2.34
N ASN A 364 14.86 6.84 -3.56
CA ASN A 364 13.57 6.99 -4.22
C ASN A 364 12.86 5.67 -4.46
N ALA A 365 13.58 4.60 -4.76
CA ALA A 365 13.00 3.28 -5.01
C ALA A 365 12.36 2.62 -3.77
N PHE A 366 12.64 3.08 -2.54
CA PHE A 366 11.88 2.64 -1.36
C PHE A 366 10.39 2.99 -1.48
N SER A 367 10.06 4.11 -2.14
CA SER A 367 8.69 4.58 -2.32
C SER A 367 7.82 3.61 -3.11
N ILE A 368 8.42 2.82 -4.00
CA ILE A 368 7.70 1.81 -4.81
C ILE A 368 7.05 0.76 -3.89
N VAL A 369 7.70 0.44 -2.76
CA VAL A 369 7.24 -0.59 -1.82
C VAL A 369 6.37 0.00 -0.70
N TYR A 370 6.76 1.13 -0.10
CA TYR A 370 5.99 1.69 1.02
C TYR A 370 4.73 2.44 0.58
N SER A 371 4.69 3.04 -0.63
CA SER A 371 3.56 3.88 -1.04
C SER A 371 2.25 3.10 -1.17
N PRO A 372 2.22 1.87 -1.75
CA PRO A 372 1.02 1.03 -1.71
C PRO A 372 0.55 0.74 -0.28
N GLY A 373 1.48 0.46 0.64
CA GLY A 373 1.15 0.24 2.06
C GLY A 373 0.54 1.48 2.74
N ILE A 374 1.10 2.67 2.50
CA ILE A 374 0.56 3.94 3.01
C ILE A 374 -0.81 4.25 2.42
N ASN A 375 -1.00 3.95 1.13
CA ASN A 375 -2.28 4.08 0.44
C ASN A 375 -3.35 3.15 1.03
N ALA A 376 -2.97 1.93 1.42
CA ALA A 376 -3.86 1.01 2.11
C ALA A 376 -4.22 1.52 3.51
N ASP A 377 -3.24 1.95 4.31
CA ASP A 377 -3.48 2.46 5.67
C ASP A 377 -4.40 3.71 5.64
N MET A 378 -4.28 4.55 4.62
CA MET A 378 -5.13 5.72 4.42
C MET A 378 -6.59 5.35 4.14
N ARG A 379 -6.82 4.24 3.41
CA ARG A 379 -8.17 3.69 3.15
C ARG A 379 -8.74 3.04 4.41
N ASP A 380 -7.93 2.33 5.17
CA ASP A 380 -8.35 1.75 6.46
C ASP A 380 -8.73 2.86 7.47
N TYR A 381 -7.97 3.97 7.50
CA TYR A 381 -8.35 5.16 8.27
C TYR A 381 -9.65 5.81 7.77
N GLN A 382 -9.87 5.85 6.45
CA GLN A 382 -11.12 6.37 5.89
C GLN A 382 -12.30 5.51 6.34
N GLN A 383 -12.19 4.19 6.27
CA GLN A 383 -13.20 3.27 6.77
C GLN A 383 -13.44 3.42 8.28
N TYR A 384 -12.38 3.61 9.07
CA TYR A 384 -12.50 3.88 10.51
C TYR A 384 -13.24 5.18 10.81
N PHE A 385 -12.97 6.23 10.04
CA PHE A 385 -13.59 7.54 10.26
C PHE A 385 -15.03 7.63 9.75
N THR A 386 -15.36 6.97 8.64
CA THR A 386 -16.69 7.08 8.00
C THR A 386 -17.58 5.87 8.23
N GLY A 387 -17.04 4.77 8.78
CA GLY A 387 -17.75 3.50 8.96
C GLY A 387 -17.95 2.71 7.67
N GLU A 388 -17.39 3.16 6.55
CA GLU A 388 -17.67 2.61 5.22
C GLU A 388 -16.40 2.61 4.39
N ARG A 389 -16.18 1.53 3.64
CA ARG A 389 -15.00 1.39 2.81
C ARG A 389 -15.21 2.03 1.42
N ILE A 390 -14.49 3.11 1.15
CA ILE A 390 -14.54 3.85 -0.13
C ILE A 390 -13.14 3.82 -0.74
N ASP A 391 -12.93 3.04 -1.80
CA ASP A 391 -11.60 2.86 -2.42
C ASP A 391 -11.46 3.68 -3.71
N GLY A 392 -12.48 3.66 -4.57
CA GLY A 392 -12.44 4.27 -5.91
C GLY A 392 -12.41 5.79 -5.86
N MET A 393 -13.17 6.40 -4.95
CA MET A 393 -13.31 7.86 -4.84
C MET A 393 -12.01 8.63 -4.56
N PHE A 394 -10.96 7.96 -4.08
CA PHE A 394 -9.62 8.55 -3.97
C PHE A 394 -9.07 9.02 -5.32
N GLY A 395 -9.39 8.30 -6.42
CA GLY A 395 -9.03 8.71 -7.78
C GLY A 395 -9.73 10.01 -8.20
N ALA A 396 -11.01 10.15 -7.88
CA ALA A 396 -11.79 11.35 -8.20
C ALA A 396 -11.31 12.60 -7.44
N VAL A 397 -10.98 12.48 -6.15
CA VAL A 397 -10.39 13.61 -5.39
C VAL A 397 -8.97 13.92 -5.89
N GLY A 398 -8.24 12.90 -6.37
CA GLY A 398 -6.92 13.04 -7.00
C GLY A 398 -6.89 13.94 -8.25
N ILE A 399 -8.03 14.16 -8.91
CA ILE A 399 -8.15 15.07 -10.07
C ILE A 399 -7.69 16.50 -9.73
N ILE A 400 -7.89 16.95 -8.48
CA ILE A 400 -7.39 18.25 -8.00
C ILE A 400 -5.88 18.34 -8.24
N GLY A 401 -5.17 17.23 -8.00
CA GLY A 401 -3.74 17.12 -8.24
C GLY A 401 -3.35 17.15 -9.70
N SER A 402 -4.15 16.54 -10.58
CA SER A 402 -3.93 16.64 -12.03
C SER A 402 -4.10 18.07 -12.53
N PHE A 403 -5.08 18.83 -12.01
CA PHE A 403 -5.24 20.25 -12.32
C PHE A 403 -4.01 21.06 -11.86
N ILE A 404 -3.55 20.87 -10.62
CA ILE A 404 -2.34 21.54 -10.10
C ILE A 404 -1.10 21.12 -10.91
N GLY A 405 -1.00 19.84 -11.26
CA GLY A 405 0.03 19.26 -12.12
C GLY A 405 0.14 19.94 -13.48
N MET A 406 -1.00 20.28 -14.09
CA MET A 406 -1.04 20.97 -15.39
C MET A 406 -0.37 22.34 -15.35
N PHE A 407 -0.55 23.11 -14.27
CA PHE A 407 0.08 24.41 -14.10
C PHE A 407 1.53 24.31 -13.64
N THR A 408 1.81 23.44 -12.67
CA THR A 408 3.17 23.23 -12.15
C THR A 408 4.11 22.64 -13.19
N GLY A 409 3.61 21.83 -14.13
CA GLY A 409 4.38 21.30 -15.25
C GLY A 409 4.91 22.34 -16.23
N MET A 410 4.33 23.55 -16.27
CA MET A 410 4.84 24.66 -17.11
C MET A 410 6.02 25.40 -16.47
N VAL A 411 6.21 25.28 -15.15
CA VAL A 411 7.22 26.07 -14.42
C VAL A 411 8.64 25.73 -14.86
N LEU A 412 8.99 24.44 -15.04
CA LEU A 412 10.33 24.06 -15.49
C LEU A 412 10.64 24.55 -16.92
N PRO A 413 9.78 24.31 -17.94
CA PRO A 413 9.96 24.92 -19.25
C PRO A 413 10.09 26.45 -19.22
N THR A 414 9.30 27.14 -18.39
CA THR A 414 9.41 28.59 -18.25
C THR A 414 10.75 29.01 -17.62
N ILE A 415 11.27 28.26 -16.63
CA ILE A 415 12.61 28.49 -16.10
C ILE A 415 13.67 28.32 -17.19
N TYR A 416 13.54 27.29 -18.03
CA TYR A 416 14.47 27.08 -19.16
C TYR A 416 14.46 28.28 -20.13
N GLN A 417 13.27 28.74 -20.51
CA GLN A 417 13.10 29.91 -21.39
C GLN A 417 13.64 31.20 -20.76
N MET A 418 13.38 31.44 -19.47
CA MET A 418 13.91 32.61 -18.75
C MET A 418 15.43 32.64 -18.68
N LEU A 419 16.07 31.46 -18.67
CA LEU A 419 17.51 31.32 -18.69
C LEU A 419 18.09 31.39 -20.11
N GLY A 420 17.26 31.46 -21.16
CA GLY A 420 17.68 31.57 -22.56
C GLY A 420 17.71 30.26 -23.34
N LEU A 421 17.19 29.16 -22.79
CA LEU A 421 17.00 27.90 -23.50
C LEU A 421 15.62 27.91 -24.18
N GLU A 422 15.57 28.45 -25.39
CA GLU A 422 14.37 28.48 -26.26
C GLU A 422 14.33 27.21 -27.15
N ASP A 423 14.50 27.37 -28.46
CA ASP A 423 14.39 26.27 -29.43
C ASP A 423 15.75 25.64 -29.79
N ASN A 424 16.86 26.35 -29.54
CA ASN A 424 18.21 25.88 -29.83
C ASN A 424 18.88 25.28 -28.59
N TYR A 425 19.00 23.96 -28.57
CA TYR A 425 19.66 23.24 -27.46
C TYR A 425 21.19 23.24 -27.56
N ASP A 426 21.78 23.68 -28.68
CA ASP A 426 23.24 23.76 -28.85
C ASP A 426 23.88 24.76 -27.88
N VAL A 427 23.08 25.68 -27.32
CA VAL A 427 23.53 26.60 -26.26
C VAL A 427 24.00 25.83 -25.00
N LEU A 428 23.54 24.58 -24.79
CA LEU A 428 24.00 23.71 -23.71
C LEU A 428 25.41 23.11 -23.93
N GLU A 429 25.96 23.21 -25.15
CA GLU A 429 27.37 22.85 -25.40
C GLU A 429 28.30 23.87 -24.73
N VAL A 430 27.86 25.13 -24.61
CA VAL A 430 28.60 26.18 -23.92
C VAL A 430 28.62 25.88 -22.41
N ALA A 431 29.82 25.63 -21.89
CA ALA A 431 30.00 25.18 -20.51
C ALA A 431 29.43 26.15 -19.48
N SER A 432 29.68 27.46 -19.63
CA SER A 432 29.18 28.49 -18.69
C SER A 432 27.66 28.52 -18.64
N PHE A 433 26.98 28.50 -19.79
CA PHE A 433 25.52 28.47 -19.85
C PHE A 433 24.95 27.20 -19.22
N ARG A 434 25.54 26.05 -19.54
CA ARG A 434 25.11 24.76 -18.98
C ARG A 434 25.31 24.70 -17.46
N GLU A 435 26.43 25.21 -16.96
CA GLU A 435 26.73 25.28 -15.53
C GLU A 435 25.74 26.20 -14.79
N ASP A 436 25.49 27.40 -15.31
CA ASP A 436 24.48 28.33 -14.77
C ASP A 436 23.07 27.70 -14.78
N MET A 437 22.72 26.99 -15.86
CA MET A 437 21.48 26.25 -15.96
C MET A 437 21.40 25.16 -14.89
N PHE A 438 22.44 24.32 -14.75
CA PHE A 438 22.48 23.26 -13.74
C PHE A 438 22.38 23.80 -12.33
N ASP A 439 23.05 24.90 -12.00
CA ASP A 439 22.97 25.55 -10.70
C ASP A 439 21.52 25.92 -10.34
N VAL A 440 20.80 26.57 -11.27
CA VAL A 440 19.40 26.94 -11.07
C VAL A 440 18.50 25.70 -10.94
N LEU A 441 18.71 24.66 -11.74
CA LEU A 441 17.92 23.42 -11.67
C LEU A 441 18.15 22.64 -10.38
N ILE A 442 19.39 22.61 -9.88
CA ILE A 442 19.72 21.97 -8.60
C ILE A 442 19.05 22.75 -7.46
N ILE A 443 19.15 24.09 -7.46
CA ILE A 443 18.47 24.92 -6.44
C ILE A 443 16.96 24.71 -6.47
N ALA A 444 16.35 24.73 -7.66
CA ALA A 444 14.92 24.47 -7.83
C ALA A 444 14.53 23.09 -7.29
N ALA A 445 15.33 22.05 -7.56
CA ALA A 445 15.08 20.71 -7.06
C ALA A 445 15.27 20.57 -5.54
N VAL A 446 16.24 21.27 -4.94
CA VAL A 446 16.40 21.32 -3.48
C VAL A 446 15.15 21.94 -2.85
N ILE A 447 14.66 23.05 -3.41
CA ILE A 447 13.41 23.69 -2.97
C ILE A 447 12.24 22.71 -3.12
N GLY A 448 12.12 22.06 -4.28
CA GLY A 448 11.09 21.04 -4.54
C GLY A 448 11.12 19.91 -3.51
N ALA A 449 12.27 19.29 -3.29
CA ALA A 449 12.44 18.21 -2.32
C ALA A 449 12.14 18.68 -0.89
N ALA A 450 12.53 19.90 -0.52
CA ALA A 450 12.22 20.46 0.79
C ALA A 450 10.71 20.70 0.98
N LEU A 451 10.04 21.22 -0.05
CA LEU A 451 8.59 21.42 -0.06
C LEU A 451 7.81 20.09 -0.05
N ASN A 452 8.33 19.04 -0.70
CA ASN A 452 7.81 17.67 -0.61
C ASN A 452 7.84 17.15 0.85
N PHE A 453 8.93 17.44 1.56
CA PHE A 453 9.12 17.00 2.94
C PHE A 453 8.16 17.66 3.96
N VAL A 454 7.83 18.95 3.81
CA VAL A 454 7.10 19.74 4.81
C VAL A 454 5.76 19.11 5.23
N PRO A 455 4.86 18.71 4.31
CA PRO A 455 3.58 18.08 4.70
C PRO A 455 3.76 16.82 5.55
N TYR A 456 4.81 16.04 5.31
CA TYR A 456 5.06 14.80 6.06
C TYR A 456 5.43 15.02 7.54
N LEU A 457 5.81 16.24 7.93
CA LEU A 457 5.95 16.61 9.35
C LEU A 457 4.62 16.46 10.12
N PHE A 458 3.49 16.66 9.44
CA PHE A 458 2.14 16.52 9.99
C PHE A 458 1.58 15.09 9.88
N TYR A 459 2.31 14.18 9.23
CA TYR A 459 1.91 12.78 9.11
C TYR A 459 2.14 12.07 10.46
N ASP A 460 1.07 11.60 11.10
CA ASP A 460 1.10 10.96 12.42
C ASP A 460 0.60 9.50 12.42
N LEU A 461 0.38 8.88 11.25
CA LEU A 461 -0.06 7.48 11.15
C LEU A 461 1.11 6.53 11.37
N THR A 462 1.31 6.10 12.62
CA THR A 462 2.28 5.06 12.98
C THR A 462 1.69 3.67 12.78
N GLU A 463 2.55 2.65 12.72
CA GLU A 463 2.11 1.24 12.66
C GLU A 463 1.24 0.86 13.85
N THR A 464 1.57 1.36 15.04
CA THR A 464 0.76 1.20 16.25
C THR A 464 -0.64 1.77 16.08
N LYS A 465 -0.76 3.00 15.57
CA LYS A 465 -2.04 3.66 15.33
C LYS A 465 -2.86 2.93 14.27
N GLN A 466 -2.21 2.50 13.19
CA GLN A 466 -2.84 1.69 12.14
C GLN A 466 -3.34 0.35 12.69
N ARG A 467 -2.57 -0.31 13.55
CA ARG A 467 -2.98 -1.56 14.19
C ARG A 467 -4.18 -1.37 15.11
N GLY A 468 -4.24 -0.27 15.87
CA GLY A 468 -5.41 0.08 16.68
C GLY A 468 -6.66 0.30 15.83
N ILE A 469 -6.52 1.03 14.72
CA ILE A 469 -7.60 1.20 13.73
C ILE A 469 -8.10 -0.16 13.21
N VAL A 470 -7.21 -1.05 12.79
CA VAL A 470 -7.61 -2.37 12.27
C VAL A 470 -8.29 -3.23 13.34
N LYS A 471 -7.79 -3.23 14.58
CA LYS A 471 -8.44 -3.97 15.69
C LYS A 471 -9.86 -3.44 15.94
N VAL A 472 -10.07 -2.13 15.90
CA VAL A 472 -11.42 -1.53 16.00
C VAL A 472 -12.32 -1.93 14.83
N LEU A 473 -11.80 -1.93 13.60
CA LEU A 473 -12.57 -2.37 12.43
C LEU A 473 -13.03 -3.83 12.54
N LYS A 474 -12.24 -4.71 13.16
CA LYS A 474 -12.62 -6.10 13.44
C LYS A 474 -13.74 -6.20 14.47
N ILE A 475 -13.68 -5.41 15.54
CA ILE A 475 -14.76 -5.33 16.55
C ILE A 475 -16.05 -4.82 15.91
N ARG A 476 -15.98 -3.76 15.10
CA ARG A 476 -17.15 -3.24 14.36
C ARG A 476 -17.76 -4.29 13.44
N ALA A 477 -16.92 -4.99 12.67
CA ALA A 477 -17.37 -6.06 11.78
C ALA A 477 -18.06 -7.19 12.56
N MET A 478 -17.52 -7.60 13.71
CA MET A 478 -18.16 -8.61 14.57
C MET A 478 -19.57 -8.19 14.99
N PHE A 479 -19.76 -6.96 15.47
CA PHE A 479 -21.08 -6.47 15.88
C PHE A 479 -22.04 -6.31 14.70
N GLU A 480 -21.56 -5.86 13.54
CA GLU A 480 -22.37 -5.84 12.32
C GLU A 480 -22.77 -7.26 11.89
N ASP A 481 -21.84 -8.21 11.85
CA ASP A 481 -22.10 -9.61 11.48
C ASP A 481 -23.09 -10.29 12.44
N TYR A 482 -23.05 -9.94 13.74
CA TYR A 482 -24.03 -10.38 14.74
C TYR A 482 -25.44 -9.90 14.38
N GLY A 483 -25.61 -8.58 14.17
CA GLY A 483 -26.91 -7.99 13.82
C GLY A 483 -27.48 -8.50 12.49
N ASN A 484 -26.63 -9.04 11.61
CA ASN A 484 -27.04 -9.65 10.35
C ASN A 484 -27.27 -11.16 10.41
N GLY A 485 -26.94 -11.82 11.53
CA GLY A 485 -27.06 -13.27 11.68
C GLY A 485 -26.00 -14.10 10.93
N ILE A 486 -24.86 -13.50 10.55
CA ILE A 486 -23.78 -14.14 9.75
C ILE A 486 -22.49 -14.31 10.58
N LEU A 487 -22.59 -14.23 11.91
CA LEU A 487 -21.43 -14.22 12.80
C LEU A 487 -20.70 -15.58 12.84
N ARG A 488 -19.47 -15.58 12.28
CA ARG A 488 -18.56 -16.73 12.21
C ARG A 488 -17.74 -16.90 13.49
N ASP A 489 -17.44 -18.14 13.85
CA ASP A 489 -16.67 -18.49 15.05
C ASP A 489 -15.28 -17.85 15.10
N GLU A 490 -14.54 -17.82 13.97
CA GLU A 490 -13.23 -17.15 13.90
C GLU A 490 -13.32 -15.64 14.22
N SER A 491 -14.39 -14.97 13.75
CA SER A 491 -14.62 -13.55 14.04
C SER A 491 -14.91 -13.32 15.53
N ILE A 492 -15.65 -14.23 16.18
CA ILE A 492 -15.95 -14.18 17.62
C ILE A 492 -14.66 -14.29 18.41
N VAL A 493 -13.87 -15.34 18.16
CA VAL A 493 -12.62 -15.60 18.88
C VAL A 493 -11.67 -14.41 18.76
N GLU A 494 -11.45 -13.94 17.52
CA GLU A 494 -10.50 -12.85 17.28
C GLU A 494 -10.94 -11.53 17.94
N ALA A 495 -12.22 -11.17 17.86
CA ALA A 495 -12.70 -9.91 18.41
C ALA A 495 -12.81 -9.94 19.94
N ILE A 496 -13.26 -11.05 20.55
CA ILE A 496 -13.31 -11.19 22.01
C ILE A 496 -11.90 -11.24 22.60
N ASP A 497 -10.96 -11.96 21.98
CA ASP A 497 -9.55 -11.96 22.40
C ASP A 497 -8.96 -10.55 22.35
N ILE A 498 -9.27 -9.76 21.32
CA ILE A 498 -8.85 -8.36 21.22
C ILE A 498 -9.39 -7.53 22.39
N ILE A 499 -10.67 -7.70 22.76
CA ILE A 499 -11.33 -6.95 23.83
C ILE A 499 -10.74 -7.36 25.20
N ASP A 500 -10.59 -8.64 25.45
CA ASP A 500 -10.07 -9.16 26.72
C ASP A 500 -8.59 -8.83 26.92
N GLU A 501 -7.76 -8.98 25.87
CA GLU A 501 -6.37 -8.53 25.87
C GLU A 501 -6.29 -7.02 26.16
N ALA A 502 -7.16 -6.22 25.56
CA ALA A 502 -7.19 -4.78 25.80
C ALA A 502 -7.54 -4.43 27.25
N ASN A 503 -8.55 -5.09 27.83
CA ASN A 503 -8.95 -4.88 29.22
C ASN A 503 -7.84 -5.27 30.22
N LEU A 504 -7.12 -6.36 29.96
CA LEU A 504 -5.99 -6.78 30.78
C LEU A 504 -4.86 -5.75 30.74
N LEU A 505 -4.45 -5.34 29.53
CA LEU A 505 -3.37 -4.39 29.31
C LEU A 505 -3.75 -2.94 29.71
N TYR A 506 -5.04 -2.62 29.82
CA TYR A 506 -5.50 -1.30 30.23
C TYR A 506 -5.03 -0.92 31.64
N LYS A 507 -4.83 -1.90 32.54
CA LYS A 507 -4.24 -1.65 33.86
C LYS A 507 -2.82 -1.09 33.72
N ASP A 508 -2.01 -1.70 32.87
CA ASP A 508 -0.63 -1.26 32.58
C ASP A 508 -0.58 0.05 31.78
N ARG A 509 -1.62 0.34 30.99
CA ARG A 509 -1.78 1.62 30.29
C ARG A 509 -1.78 2.81 31.24
N THR A 510 -2.39 2.69 32.42
CA THR A 510 -2.43 3.78 33.40
C THR A 510 -1.03 4.20 33.89
N LEU A 511 -0.06 3.28 33.83
CA LEU A 511 1.34 3.52 34.19
C LEU A 511 2.16 4.08 33.01
N MET A 512 1.62 4.05 31.79
CA MET A 512 2.29 4.51 30.58
C MET A 512 1.73 5.87 30.13
N THR A 513 2.52 6.93 30.28
CA THR A 513 2.22 8.21 29.65
C THR A 513 2.75 8.25 28.22
N THR A 514 1.93 8.69 27.26
CA THR A 514 2.29 8.81 25.84
C THR A 514 2.32 10.28 25.38
N LYS A 515 2.84 10.51 24.17
CA LYS A 515 2.74 11.83 23.53
C LYS A 515 1.30 12.23 23.21
N ASP A 516 0.43 11.26 22.99
CA ASP A 516 -0.96 11.52 22.66
C ASP A 516 -1.74 11.94 23.91
N ASP A 517 -1.37 11.46 25.10
CA ASP A 517 -1.91 11.98 26.37
C ASP A 517 -1.57 13.46 26.59
N ILE A 518 -0.32 13.84 26.29
CA ILE A 518 0.10 15.25 26.34
C ILE A 518 -0.73 16.10 25.37
N LYS A 519 -0.96 15.61 24.14
CA LYS A 519 -1.81 16.30 23.16
C LYS A 519 -3.28 16.35 23.57
N LYS A 520 -3.81 15.31 24.22
CA LYS A 520 -5.17 15.29 24.79
C LYS A 520 -5.25 16.36 25.89
N ALA A 521 -4.26 16.47 26.76
CA ALA A 521 -4.18 17.51 27.79
C ALA A 521 -4.08 18.93 27.21
N GLU A 522 -3.36 19.12 26.11
CA GLU A 522 -3.30 20.39 25.37
C GLU A 522 -4.67 20.85 24.85
N ARG A 523 -5.65 19.93 24.72
CA ARG A 523 -7.02 20.21 24.28
C ARG A 523 -8.02 20.43 25.43
N LEU A 524 -7.61 20.26 26.70
CA LEU A 524 -8.47 20.52 27.86
C LEU A 524 -8.97 21.97 27.84
N PRO A 525 -10.12 22.31 28.46
CA PRO A 525 -10.56 23.70 28.60
C PRO A 525 -9.53 24.56 29.36
N ALA A 526 -9.52 25.88 29.09
CA ALA A 526 -8.70 26.87 29.81
C ALA A 526 -9.31 28.27 29.71
N ARG A 527 -10.53 28.37 30.21
CA ARG A 527 -11.37 29.56 30.21
C ARG A 527 -11.10 30.38 31.47
N THR A 528 -11.08 29.73 32.63
CA THR A 528 -10.75 30.38 33.91
C THR A 528 -9.23 30.40 34.14
N PRO A 529 -8.71 31.31 34.96
CA PRO A 529 -7.32 31.26 35.43
C PRO A 529 -6.97 29.88 36.01
N GLU A 530 -7.90 29.30 36.78
CA GLU A 530 -7.77 27.97 37.39
C GLU A 530 -7.68 26.85 36.34
N GLU A 531 -8.52 26.87 35.29
CA GLU A 531 -8.43 25.87 34.21
C GLU A 531 -7.16 26.03 33.37
N LYS A 532 -6.69 27.27 33.14
CA LYS A 532 -5.40 27.55 32.49
C LYS A 532 -4.25 26.97 33.30
N GLU A 533 -4.30 27.16 34.61
CA GLU A 533 -3.30 26.66 35.54
C GLU A 533 -3.34 25.13 35.64
N PHE A 534 -4.53 24.54 35.75
CA PHE A 534 -4.73 23.10 35.71
C PHE A 534 -4.19 22.49 34.41
N ARG A 535 -4.56 23.02 33.24
CA ARG A 535 -4.06 22.54 31.96
C ARG A 535 -2.53 22.61 31.91
N LYS A 536 -1.94 23.73 32.33
CA LYS A 536 -0.48 23.94 32.34
C LYS A 536 0.21 22.94 33.27
N ASN A 537 -0.33 22.74 34.47
CA ASN A 537 0.19 21.81 35.47
C ASN A 537 0.05 20.36 35.01
N GLU A 538 -1.06 20.00 34.40
CA GLU A 538 -1.30 18.65 33.86
C GLU A 538 -0.39 18.35 32.66
N ILE A 539 -0.21 19.29 31.73
CA ILE A 539 0.78 19.15 30.65
C ILE A 539 2.19 18.97 31.22
N LYS A 540 2.56 19.73 32.26
CA LYS A 540 3.87 19.62 32.90
C LYS A 540 4.05 18.25 33.57
N ARG A 541 3.04 17.79 34.31
CA ARG A 541 3.00 16.46 34.95
C ARG A 541 3.16 15.35 33.92
N LEU A 542 2.36 15.37 32.84
CA LEU A 542 2.41 14.37 31.77
C LEU A 542 3.74 14.39 31.01
N ARG A 543 4.33 15.56 30.76
CA ARG A 543 5.68 15.67 30.16
C ARG A 543 6.76 15.07 31.07
N ALA A 544 6.66 15.27 32.39
CA ALA A 544 7.57 14.69 33.37
C ALA A 544 7.43 13.16 33.41
N ALA A 545 6.20 12.65 33.56
CA ALA A 545 5.91 11.23 33.57
C ALA A 545 6.34 10.54 32.26
N TYR A 546 6.08 11.16 31.11
CA TYR A 546 6.56 10.68 29.80
C TYR A 546 8.08 10.58 29.74
N LYS A 547 8.80 11.58 30.27
CA LYS A 547 10.27 11.58 30.29
C LYS A 547 10.80 10.49 31.22
N GLU A 548 10.21 10.34 32.41
CA GLU A 548 10.58 9.33 33.39
C GLU A 548 10.38 7.91 32.85
N PHE A 549 9.19 7.59 32.34
CA PHE A 549 8.88 6.30 31.75
C PHE A 549 9.83 5.94 30.61
N ASN A 550 10.15 6.90 29.72
CA ASN A 550 11.12 6.67 28.64
C ASN A 550 12.54 6.47 29.16
N THR A 551 12.92 7.16 30.24
CA THR A 551 14.26 7.04 30.83
C THR A 551 14.41 5.68 31.51
N GLN A 552 13.42 5.24 32.30
CA GLN A 552 13.37 3.91 32.90
C GLN A 552 13.43 2.82 31.83
N ASN A 553 12.60 2.93 30.78
CA ASN A 553 12.62 1.97 29.66
C ASN A 553 13.97 1.92 28.93
N ARG A 554 14.63 3.07 28.74
CA ARG A 554 15.98 3.12 28.15
C ARG A 554 17.02 2.51 29.08
N GLY A 555 16.91 2.76 30.39
CA GLY A 555 17.73 2.15 31.44
C GLY A 555 17.64 0.64 31.38
N ILE A 556 16.44 0.07 31.54
CA ILE A 556 16.17 -1.37 31.46
C ILE A 556 16.78 -1.98 30.19
N LYS A 557 16.55 -1.37 29.02
CA LYS A 557 17.08 -1.87 27.75
C LYS A 557 18.61 -1.87 27.70
N LYS A 558 19.23 -0.81 28.22
CA LYS A 558 20.68 -0.62 28.25
C LYS A 558 21.31 -1.58 29.27
N ASP A 559 20.71 -1.73 30.44
CA ASP A 559 21.18 -2.57 31.53
C ASP A 559 21.14 -4.04 31.15
N ARG A 560 20.06 -4.53 30.52
CA ARG A 560 19.98 -5.92 30.00
C ARG A 560 21.10 -6.22 29.00
N VAL A 561 21.38 -5.28 28.10
CA VAL A 561 22.46 -5.44 27.11
C VAL A 561 23.84 -5.32 27.77
N ASN A 562 23.99 -4.46 28.77
CA ASN A 562 25.23 -4.26 29.49
C ASN A 562 25.57 -5.44 30.40
N GLN A 563 24.60 -5.99 31.12
CA GLN A 563 24.72 -7.24 31.89
C GLN A 563 25.14 -8.39 30.96
N ALA A 564 24.48 -8.53 29.81
CA ALA A 564 24.88 -9.53 28.80
C ALA A 564 26.29 -9.27 28.23
N LYS A 565 26.73 -8.01 28.12
CA LYS A 565 28.09 -7.65 27.69
C LYS A 565 29.13 -7.82 28.80
N ALA A 566 28.74 -7.72 30.06
CA ALA A 566 29.60 -7.86 31.24
C ALA A 566 29.93 -9.32 31.56
N MET A 567 29.25 -10.29 30.92
CA MET A 567 29.63 -11.70 31.00
C MET A 567 31.12 -11.91 30.68
N PRO A 568 31.81 -12.77 31.45
CA PRO A 568 33.25 -12.98 31.33
C PRO A 568 33.67 -13.34 29.90
N LYS A 569 34.77 -12.72 29.45
CA LYS A 569 35.44 -13.11 28.20
C LYS A 569 36.23 -14.39 28.45
N SER A 570 36.52 -15.13 27.38
CA SER A 570 37.41 -16.28 27.48
C SER A 570 38.77 -15.89 28.06
N THR A 571 39.26 -16.70 28.99
CA THR A 571 40.60 -16.53 29.58
C THR A 571 41.67 -16.84 28.55
N ASP A 572 42.91 -16.39 28.77
CA ASP A 572 43.99 -16.66 27.82
C ASP A 572 44.37 -18.15 27.77
N ALA A 573 44.19 -18.87 28.89
CA ALA A 573 44.30 -20.33 28.95
C ALA A 573 43.23 -21.03 28.08
N GLU A 574 41.97 -20.60 28.15
CA GLU A 574 40.89 -21.13 27.31
C GLU A 574 41.11 -20.82 25.82
N LYS A 575 41.63 -19.63 25.49
CA LYS A 575 42.00 -19.27 24.10
C LYS A 575 43.14 -20.14 23.59
N ALA A 576 44.15 -20.41 24.42
CA ALA A 576 45.28 -21.27 24.08
C ALA A 576 44.83 -22.72 23.84
N ALA A 577 44.05 -23.31 24.76
CA ALA A 577 43.50 -24.66 24.64
C ALA A 577 42.65 -24.81 23.36
N LYS A 578 41.78 -23.83 23.09
CA LYS A 578 40.99 -23.76 21.85
C LYS A 578 41.87 -23.71 20.58
N ASN A 579 42.91 -22.89 20.59
CA ASN A 579 43.81 -22.76 19.44
C ASN A 579 44.56 -24.07 19.21
N ALA A 580 44.95 -24.78 20.28
CA ALA A 580 45.54 -26.11 20.22
C ALA A 580 44.55 -27.15 19.65
N GLU A 581 43.30 -27.21 20.13
CA GLU A 581 42.26 -28.10 19.58
C GLU A 581 42.02 -27.84 18.08
N LYS A 582 41.95 -26.57 17.68
CA LYS A 582 41.75 -26.17 16.28
C LYS A 582 42.96 -26.52 15.41
N ALA A 583 44.17 -26.40 15.95
CA ALA A 583 45.41 -26.80 15.28
C ALA A 583 45.46 -28.33 15.12
N ALA A 584 45.20 -29.09 16.19
CA ALA A 584 45.14 -30.55 16.18
C ALA A 584 44.11 -31.07 15.17
N ARG A 585 42.90 -30.49 15.15
CA ARG A 585 41.85 -30.82 14.17
C ARG A 585 42.27 -30.51 12.73
N LYS A 586 42.93 -29.37 12.49
CA LYS A 586 43.44 -29.02 11.15
C LYS A 586 44.55 -29.98 10.71
N ALA A 587 45.45 -30.33 11.61
CA ALA A 587 46.52 -31.28 11.37
C ALA A 587 45.95 -32.67 11.03
N ALA A 588 44.98 -33.16 11.82
CA ALA A 588 44.30 -34.43 11.57
C ALA A 588 43.56 -34.44 10.22
N ILE A 589 42.87 -33.35 9.84
CA ILE A 589 42.24 -33.24 8.52
C ILE A 589 43.29 -33.23 7.40
N LYS A 590 44.43 -32.55 7.59
CA LYS A 590 45.52 -32.50 6.60
C LYS A 590 46.14 -33.89 6.42
N ALA A 591 46.44 -34.59 7.52
CA ALA A 591 46.95 -35.95 7.51
C ALA A 591 45.96 -36.94 6.86
N ALA A 592 44.69 -36.91 7.25
CA ALA A 592 43.65 -37.74 6.63
C ALA A 592 43.51 -37.46 5.12
N LYS A 593 43.67 -36.21 4.69
CA LYS A 593 43.64 -35.88 3.25
C LYS A 593 44.87 -36.36 2.47
N ALA A 594 46.01 -36.57 3.13
CA ALA A 594 47.25 -37.04 2.54
C ALA A 594 47.29 -38.57 2.35
N MET A 595 46.32 -39.31 2.92
CA MET A 595 46.23 -40.76 2.73
C MET A 595 46.08 -41.16 1.24
N PRO A 596 46.57 -42.35 0.84
CA PRO A 596 46.46 -42.90 -0.52
C PRO A 596 45.01 -42.98 -1.02
N LYS A 597 44.83 -43.07 -2.35
CA LYS A 597 43.51 -43.10 -3.01
C LYS A 597 43.41 -44.13 -4.15
N GLY A 598 44.39 -45.02 -4.27
CA GLY A 598 44.52 -45.96 -5.39
C GLY A 598 43.42 -47.02 -5.37
N THR A 599 43.11 -47.58 -4.20
CA THR A 599 42.08 -48.63 -4.05
C THR A 599 40.80 -48.13 -3.37
N ASP A 600 39.68 -48.84 -3.53
CA ASP A 600 38.42 -48.47 -2.87
C ASP A 600 38.47 -48.64 -1.36
N ALA A 601 39.26 -49.60 -0.87
CA ALA A 601 39.61 -49.74 0.55
C ALA A 601 40.36 -48.51 1.08
N GLU A 602 41.32 -47.97 0.33
CA GLU A 602 42.04 -46.74 0.68
C GLU A 602 41.14 -45.51 0.67
N LYS A 603 40.22 -45.39 -0.30
CA LYS A 603 39.23 -44.30 -0.33
C LYS A 603 38.28 -44.38 0.87
N ALA A 604 37.86 -45.58 1.26
CA ALA A 604 37.01 -45.81 2.42
C ALA A 604 37.74 -45.44 3.73
N ALA A 605 38.98 -45.91 3.90
CA ALA A 605 39.84 -45.58 5.04
C ALA A 605 40.11 -44.07 5.13
N ARG A 606 40.40 -43.42 4.01
CA ARG A 606 40.58 -41.96 3.91
C ARG A 606 39.31 -41.20 4.29
N LYS A 607 38.13 -41.67 3.87
CA LYS A 607 36.84 -41.06 4.22
C LYS A 607 36.53 -41.24 5.72
N ALA A 608 36.81 -42.42 6.28
CA ALA A 608 36.69 -42.69 7.70
C ALA A 608 37.61 -41.78 8.53
N ALA A 609 38.89 -41.65 8.14
CA ALA A 609 39.86 -40.77 8.78
C ALA A 609 39.46 -39.29 8.71
N ILE A 610 38.92 -38.82 7.57
CA ILE A 610 38.38 -37.46 7.45
C ILE A 610 37.17 -37.26 8.37
N ASN A 611 36.31 -38.27 8.52
CA ASN A 611 35.14 -38.18 9.38
C ASN A 611 35.54 -38.18 10.87
N ALA A 612 36.48 -39.02 11.27
CA ALA A 612 37.07 -39.02 12.62
C ALA A 612 37.75 -37.67 12.94
N ALA A 613 38.57 -37.14 12.02
CA ALA A 613 39.19 -35.83 12.18
C ALA A 613 38.15 -34.68 12.23
N LYS A 614 37.02 -34.81 11.54
CA LYS A 614 35.92 -33.84 11.61
C LYS A 614 35.13 -33.93 12.91
N ALA A 615 35.10 -35.09 13.56
CA ALA A 615 34.47 -35.34 14.85
C ALA A 615 35.26 -34.77 16.03
N MET A 616 36.56 -34.48 15.85
CA MET A 616 37.37 -33.77 16.86
C MET A 616 36.77 -32.41 17.26
N PRO A 617 37.02 -31.94 18.51
CA PRO A 617 36.54 -30.66 19.03
C PRO A 617 36.85 -29.50 18.08
N LYS A 618 35.86 -28.61 17.88
CA LYS A 618 36.02 -27.48 16.94
C LYS A 618 36.77 -26.30 17.57
N GLY A 619 37.14 -26.36 18.84
CA GLY A 619 37.61 -25.20 19.59
C GLY A 619 36.53 -24.12 19.65
N ILE A 620 35.40 -24.43 20.29
CA ILE A 620 34.31 -23.45 20.46
C ILE A 620 34.64 -22.57 21.65
N ASP A 621 34.61 -21.26 21.44
CA ASP A 621 34.73 -20.28 22.52
C ASP A 621 33.39 -20.23 23.25
N ALA A 622 33.21 -21.13 24.23
CA ALA A 622 31.97 -21.30 24.98
C ALA A 622 31.56 -19.99 25.67
N ALA A 623 32.51 -19.28 26.27
CA ALA A 623 32.29 -17.97 26.87
C ALA A 623 31.80 -16.93 25.84
N LYS A 624 32.43 -16.84 24.65
CA LYS A 624 31.97 -15.95 23.57
C LYS A 624 30.63 -16.36 22.99
N ALA A 625 30.34 -17.66 22.91
CA ALA A 625 29.06 -18.19 22.45
C ALA A 625 27.93 -17.87 23.43
N ALA A 626 28.15 -18.10 24.73
CA ALA A 626 27.24 -17.76 25.82
C ALA A 626 26.99 -16.25 25.87
N ARG A 627 28.04 -15.43 25.81
CA ARG A 627 27.91 -13.97 25.73
C ARG A 627 27.11 -13.51 24.51
N LYS A 628 27.33 -14.11 23.34
CA LYS A 628 26.55 -13.81 22.13
C LYS A 628 25.09 -14.25 22.26
N ALA A 629 24.83 -15.39 22.90
CA ALA A 629 23.49 -15.88 23.18
C ALA A 629 22.75 -14.96 24.16
N ALA A 630 23.40 -14.54 25.24
CA ALA A 630 22.86 -13.58 26.20
C ALA A 630 22.56 -12.21 25.56
N ILE A 631 23.44 -11.69 24.71
CA ILE A 631 23.16 -10.45 23.96
C ILE A 631 21.95 -10.63 23.03
N LYS A 632 21.81 -11.82 22.42
CA LYS A 632 20.65 -12.13 21.56
C LYS A 632 19.37 -12.24 22.39
N ALA A 633 19.41 -12.86 23.57
CA ALA A 633 18.29 -12.95 24.51
C ALA A 633 17.86 -11.56 24.99
N ALA A 634 18.79 -10.75 25.51
CA ALA A 634 18.53 -9.37 25.92
C ALA A 634 17.91 -8.51 24.79
N LYS A 635 18.39 -8.68 23.54
CA LYS A 635 17.78 -8.02 22.37
C LYS A 635 16.37 -8.53 22.07
N LYS A 636 16.11 -9.84 22.22
CA LYS A 636 14.79 -10.44 22.04
C LYS A 636 13.81 -9.88 23.07
N GLU A 637 14.21 -9.85 24.33
CA GLU A 637 13.36 -9.34 25.39
C GLU A 637 13.11 -7.83 25.27
N ASN A 638 14.10 -7.06 24.81
CA ASN A 638 13.88 -5.64 24.48
C ASN A 638 12.86 -5.45 23.34
N LYS A 639 12.80 -6.39 22.39
CA LYS A 639 11.81 -6.39 21.32
C LYS A 639 10.42 -6.76 21.87
N GLU A 640 10.34 -7.73 22.78
CA GLU A 640 9.10 -8.11 23.47
C GLU A 640 8.55 -6.95 24.31
N LEU A 641 9.42 -6.24 25.06
CA LEU A 641 9.04 -5.03 25.80
C LEU A 641 8.52 -3.92 24.87
N ASN A 642 9.17 -3.70 23.71
CA ASN A 642 8.66 -2.75 22.72
C ASN A 642 7.29 -3.16 22.17
N LYS A 643 7.09 -4.46 21.95
CA LYS A 643 5.82 -5.00 21.49
C LYS A 643 4.74 -4.76 22.54
N LEU A 644 5.01 -5.11 23.80
CA LEU A 644 4.11 -4.88 24.92
C LEU A 644 3.73 -3.40 25.05
N ASN A 645 4.69 -2.49 25.01
CA ASN A 645 4.41 -1.04 25.03
C ASN A 645 3.54 -0.59 23.84
N ALA A 646 3.74 -1.17 22.65
CA ALA A 646 2.89 -0.91 21.51
C ALA A 646 1.49 -1.51 21.70
N ASP A 647 1.38 -2.70 22.30
CA ASP A 647 0.13 -3.37 22.62
C ASP A 647 -0.69 -2.53 23.61
N ILE A 648 -0.07 -2.05 24.68
CA ILE A 648 -0.64 -1.15 25.68
C ILE A 648 -1.19 0.13 25.02
N SER A 649 -0.43 0.75 24.12
CA SER A 649 -0.89 1.98 23.43
C SER A 649 -2.04 1.75 22.43
N VAL A 650 -2.29 0.50 22.03
CA VAL A 650 -3.41 0.14 21.16
C VAL A 650 -4.70 -0.03 21.97
N CYS A 651 -4.62 -0.36 23.26
CA CYS A 651 -5.77 -0.57 24.14
C CYS A 651 -6.71 0.63 24.15
N ASP A 652 -6.18 1.86 24.12
CA ASP A 652 -6.99 3.09 24.06
C ASP A 652 -8.01 3.06 22.93
N PHE A 653 -7.62 2.61 21.74
CA PHE A 653 -8.54 2.55 20.59
C PHE A 653 -9.69 1.58 20.84
N ILE A 654 -9.41 0.45 21.48
CA ILE A 654 -10.38 -0.61 21.73
C ILE A 654 -11.33 -0.19 22.86
N ILE A 655 -10.78 0.33 23.95
CA ILE A 655 -11.57 0.82 25.10
C ILE A 655 -12.41 2.03 24.69
N ASP A 656 -11.85 2.98 23.93
CA ASP A 656 -12.60 4.13 23.39
C ASP A 656 -13.74 3.67 22.47
N GLU A 657 -13.53 2.61 21.66
CA GLU A 657 -14.58 2.04 20.81
C GLU A 657 -15.68 1.34 21.63
N MET A 658 -15.31 0.52 22.62
CA MET A 658 -16.26 -0.18 23.49
C MET A 658 -17.11 0.80 24.30
N ASN A 659 -16.51 1.90 24.76
CA ASN A 659 -17.18 2.95 25.54
C ASN A 659 -17.74 4.08 24.67
N LYS A 660 -17.74 3.95 23.33
CA LYS A 660 -18.11 5.07 22.45
C LYS A 660 -19.51 5.61 22.74
N TYR A 661 -20.46 4.73 23.05
CA TYR A 661 -21.85 5.08 23.38
C TYR A 661 -22.02 5.67 24.78
N ASP A 662 -20.98 5.64 25.62
CA ASP A 662 -20.98 6.28 26.93
C ASP A 662 -20.55 7.74 26.90
N THR A 663 -19.88 8.16 25.82
CA THR A 663 -19.43 9.54 25.64
C THR A 663 -20.62 10.49 25.50
N LEU A 664 -20.51 11.69 26.09
CA LEU A 664 -21.58 12.70 26.04
C LEU A 664 -21.90 13.08 24.59
N ARG A 665 -20.88 13.18 23.74
CA ARG A 665 -21.04 13.46 22.31
C ARG A 665 -21.93 12.44 21.60
N ILE A 666 -21.65 11.15 21.76
CA ILE A 666 -22.43 10.09 21.09
C ILE A 666 -23.82 9.95 21.74
N LYS A 667 -23.95 10.09 23.08
CA LYS A 667 -25.26 10.15 23.75
C LYS A 667 -26.17 11.21 23.13
N LYS A 668 -25.65 12.43 22.90
CA LYS A 668 -26.38 13.51 22.24
C LYS A 668 -26.73 13.21 20.78
N GLN A 669 -25.89 12.45 20.05
CA GLN A 669 -26.22 11.99 18.70
C GLN A 669 -27.33 10.93 18.72
N VAL A 670 -27.26 9.98 19.64
CA VAL A 670 -28.27 8.92 19.80
C VAL A 670 -29.61 9.49 20.23
N GLU A 671 -29.67 10.39 21.21
CA GLU A 671 -30.90 11.11 21.61
C GLU A 671 -31.60 11.74 20.41
N ARG A 672 -30.80 12.43 19.58
CA ARG A 672 -31.23 13.03 18.33
C ARG A 672 -31.75 12.00 17.34
N SER A 673 -31.05 10.88 17.16
CA SER A 673 -31.43 9.78 16.25
C SER A 673 -32.73 9.11 16.68
N ILE A 674 -32.91 8.85 17.98
CA ILE A 674 -34.17 8.37 18.58
C ILE A 674 -35.32 9.33 18.28
N ALA A 675 -35.11 10.63 18.50
CA ALA A 675 -36.15 11.65 18.25
C ALA A 675 -36.57 11.69 16.77
N LEU A 676 -35.62 11.55 15.85
CA LEU A 676 -35.92 11.53 14.42
C LEU A 676 -36.60 10.23 13.98
N ASP A 677 -36.17 9.09 14.50
CA ASP A 677 -36.77 7.80 14.16
C ASP A 677 -38.22 7.71 14.65
N ARG A 678 -38.50 8.18 15.88
CA ARG A 678 -39.87 8.34 16.40
C ARG A 678 -40.72 9.28 15.55
N ALA A 679 -40.14 10.35 15.03
CA ALA A 679 -40.84 11.31 14.16
C ALA A 679 -41.00 10.82 12.71
N GLY A 680 -40.31 9.74 12.33
CA GLY A 680 -40.34 9.16 10.98
C GLY A 680 -40.07 10.19 9.87
N TYR A 681 -40.82 10.10 8.77
CA TYR A 681 -40.72 11.04 7.65
C TYR A 681 -41.14 12.47 8.03
N ALA A 682 -42.06 12.62 8.99
CA ALA A 682 -42.52 13.93 9.47
C ALA A 682 -41.37 14.74 10.10
N GLY A 683 -40.45 14.07 10.81
CA GLY A 683 -39.26 14.71 11.40
C GLY A 683 -38.31 15.32 10.38
N ILE A 684 -38.32 14.85 9.12
CA ILE A 684 -37.58 15.48 8.02
C ILE A 684 -38.42 16.59 7.38
N PHE A 685 -39.73 16.36 7.19
CA PHE A 685 -40.62 17.26 6.46
C PHE A 685 -40.84 18.58 7.19
N ASN A 686 -40.98 18.49 8.50
CA ASN A 686 -41.24 19.62 9.39
C ASN A 686 -39.98 20.43 9.70
N TYR A 687 -38.82 20.05 9.15
CA TYR A 687 -37.58 20.81 9.33
C TYR A 687 -37.77 22.29 8.97
N SER A 688 -37.31 23.17 9.86
CA SER A 688 -37.50 24.61 9.77
C SER A 688 -36.17 25.38 9.87
N LYS A 689 -36.22 26.72 9.76
CA LYS A 689 -34.99 27.54 9.88
C LYS A 689 -34.51 27.58 11.34
N GLU A 690 -35.42 27.41 12.28
CA GLU A 690 -35.20 27.39 13.72
C GLU A 690 -34.29 26.22 14.11
N ASP A 691 -34.47 25.02 13.53
CA ASP A 691 -33.57 23.86 13.75
C ASP A 691 -32.09 24.20 13.50
N MET A 692 -31.82 25.02 12.47
CA MET A 692 -30.46 25.46 12.17
C MET A 692 -29.96 26.52 13.13
N ALA A 693 -30.85 27.39 13.60
CA ALA A 693 -30.53 28.40 14.60
C ALA A 693 -30.20 27.73 15.94
N GLU A 694 -31.00 26.76 16.38
CA GLU A 694 -30.77 25.96 17.59
C GLU A 694 -29.44 25.20 17.52
N ALA A 695 -29.15 24.52 16.40
CA ALA A 695 -27.88 23.85 16.21
C ALA A 695 -26.67 24.81 16.28
N LYS A 696 -26.83 26.05 15.84
CA LYS A 696 -25.80 27.11 15.93
C LYS A 696 -25.77 27.80 17.30
N ALA A 697 -26.84 27.73 18.08
CA ALA A 697 -26.93 28.29 19.43
C ALA A 697 -26.23 27.40 20.47
N LEU A 698 -25.98 26.12 20.15
CA LEU A 698 -25.25 25.20 21.02
C LEU A 698 -23.90 25.79 21.50
N PRO A 699 -23.49 25.47 22.75
CA PRO A 699 -22.20 25.89 23.29
C PRO A 699 -21.03 25.57 22.36
N LYS A 700 -20.00 26.42 22.35
CA LYS A 700 -18.82 26.29 21.46
C LYS A 700 -17.50 26.47 22.21
N SER A 701 -17.53 26.28 23.51
CA SER A 701 -16.54 26.83 24.40
C SER A 701 -15.51 25.77 24.82
N THR A 702 -15.85 24.46 24.82
CA THR A 702 -14.89 23.34 24.91
C THR A 702 -14.70 22.66 23.55
N HIS A 703 -13.65 21.84 23.41
CA HIS A 703 -13.49 21.01 22.22
C HIS A 703 -14.69 20.08 22.01
N GLU A 704 -15.14 19.41 23.07
CA GLU A 704 -16.29 18.49 23.03
C GLU A 704 -17.61 19.20 22.68
N GLU A 705 -17.88 20.38 23.25
CA GLU A 705 -19.03 21.21 22.88
C GLU A 705 -18.98 21.63 21.41
N ARG A 706 -17.79 22.01 20.90
CA ARG A 706 -17.60 22.35 19.49
C ARG A 706 -17.89 21.16 18.57
N GLU A 707 -17.50 19.95 18.99
CA GLU A 707 -17.81 18.73 18.26
C GLU A 707 -19.32 18.44 18.25
N ILE A 708 -19.99 18.49 19.42
CA ILE A 708 -21.45 18.29 19.53
C ILE A 708 -22.22 19.31 18.68
N ARG A 709 -21.79 20.57 18.71
CA ARG A 709 -22.33 21.66 17.90
C ARG A 709 -22.09 21.41 16.41
N SER A 710 -20.87 21.01 16.03
CA SER A 710 -20.54 20.69 14.65
C SER A 710 -21.40 19.55 14.10
N ASP A 711 -21.62 18.50 14.90
CA ASP A 711 -22.47 17.37 14.53
C ASP A 711 -23.94 17.81 14.39
N ALA A 712 -24.44 18.64 15.31
CA ALA A 712 -25.79 19.21 15.23
C ALA A 712 -25.99 20.02 13.94
N ILE A 713 -25.02 20.89 13.61
CA ILE A 713 -25.06 21.74 12.42
C ILE A 713 -25.03 20.87 11.16
N THR A 714 -24.20 19.82 11.16
CA THR A 714 -24.09 18.89 10.04
C THR A 714 -25.40 18.15 9.82
N ARG A 715 -26.02 17.66 10.89
CA ARG A 715 -27.32 16.99 10.84
C ARG A 715 -28.44 17.91 10.37
N ALA A 716 -28.55 19.11 10.92
CA ALA A 716 -29.56 20.09 10.50
C ALA A 716 -29.41 20.46 9.02
N ARG A 717 -28.17 20.56 8.51
CA ARG A 717 -27.92 20.74 7.07
C ARG A 717 -28.35 19.52 6.25
N ALA A 718 -28.15 18.31 6.76
CA ALA A 718 -28.60 17.08 6.11
C ALA A 718 -30.14 17.02 6.05
N LEU A 719 -30.84 17.31 7.16
CA LEU A 719 -32.30 17.40 7.24
C LEU A 719 -32.85 18.44 6.26
N LYS A 720 -32.26 19.64 6.20
CA LYS A 720 -32.61 20.67 5.21
C LYS A 720 -32.56 20.15 3.76
N ASN A 721 -31.49 19.43 3.42
CA ASN A 721 -31.29 18.92 2.07
C ASN A 721 -32.24 17.76 1.75
N ALA A 722 -32.48 16.89 2.72
CA ALA A 722 -33.43 15.78 2.62
C ALA A 722 -34.86 16.30 2.46
N ARG A 723 -35.29 17.29 3.26
CA ARG A 723 -36.58 17.98 3.11
C ARG A 723 -36.77 18.54 1.71
N LYS A 724 -35.76 19.23 1.16
CA LYS A 724 -35.82 19.75 -0.22
C LYS A 724 -36.00 18.65 -1.26
N ALA A 725 -35.33 17.52 -1.10
CA ALA A 725 -35.49 16.37 -1.98
C ALA A 725 -36.88 15.73 -1.83
N MET A 726 -37.37 15.64 -0.59
CA MET A 726 -38.66 15.05 -0.25
C MET A 726 -39.82 15.85 -0.82
N VAL A 727 -39.83 17.17 -0.62
CA VAL A 727 -40.82 18.08 -1.23
C VAL A 727 -40.74 18.00 -2.77
N LYS A 728 -39.54 17.93 -3.35
CA LYS A 728 -39.35 17.87 -4.80
C LYS A 728 -39.84 16.56 -5.42
N PHE A 729 -39.60 15.42 -4.78
CA PHE A 729 -39.86 14.11 -5.38
C PHE A 729 -41.19 13.49 -4.97
N TYR A 730 -41.70 13.81 -3.77
CA TYR A 730 -42.87 13.17 -3.18
C TYR A 730 -43.97 14.17 -2.76
N GLY A 731 -43.63 15.45 -2.59
CA GLY A 731 -44.58 16.51 -2.19
C GLY A 731 -44.98 16.46 -0.72
N SER A 732 -45.51 15.31 -0.28
CA SER A 732 -45.95 15.00 1.10
C SER A 732 -45.20 13.78 1.66
N PRO A 733 -45.00 13.67 2.99
CA PRO A 733 -44.42 12.49 3.63
C PRO A 733 -45.18 11.19 3.38
N GLU A 734 -46.50 11.27 3.21
CA GLU A 734 -47.40 10.12 3.02
C GLU A 734 -47.19 9.43 1.67
N ASN A 735 -46.68 10.16 0.68
CA ASN A 735 -46.42 9.64 -0.66
C ASN A 735 -45.09 8.89 -0.77
N ILE A 736 -44.33 8.78 0.33
CA ILE A 736 -43.03 8.12 0.34
C ILE A 736 -43.23 6.61 0.42
N VAL A 737 -42.95 5.93 -0.67
CA VAL A 737 -42.92 4.48 -0.74
C VAL A 737 -41.47 4.01 -0.72
N GLU A 738 -41.15 3.10 0.19
CA GLU A 738 -39.85 2.44 0.25
C GLU A 738 -39.72 1.47 -0.95
N PRO A 739 -38.67 1.60 -1.77
CA PRO A 739 -38.46 0.70 -2.90
C PRO A 739 -38.23 -0.75 -2.42
N SER A 740 -39.00 -1.69 -2.97
CA SER A 740 -38.86 -3.12 -2.65
C SER A 740 -37.56 -3.69 -3.23
N ASP A 741 -36.76 -4.34 -2.38
CA ASP A 741 -35.56 -5.08 -2.80
C ASP A 741 -35.91 -6.34 -3.62
N ASP A 742 -37.10 -6.92 -3.44
CA ASP A 742 -37.56 -8.06 -4.23
C ASP A 742 -37.93 -7.65 -5.66
N ALA A 743 -38.45 -6.43 -5.85
CA ALA A 743 -38.66 -5.87 -7.18
C ALA A 743 -37.34 -5.70 -7.95
N PHE A 744 -36.24 -5.37 -7.24
CA PHE A 744 -34.90 -5.33 -7.83
C PHE A 744 -34.40 -6.72 -8.23
N LYS A 745 -34.53 -7.72 -7.35
CA LYS A 745 -34.14 -9.11 -7.66
C LYS A 745 -34.94 -9.64 -8.84
N ALA A 746 -36.24 -9.39 -8.89
CA ALA A 746 -37.11 -9.77 -10.00
C ALA A 746 -36.68 -9.08 -11.32
N ALA A 747 -36.33 -7.79 -11.27
CA ALA A 747 -35.82 -7.07 -12.42
C ALA A 747 -34.46 -7.61 -12.89
N GLU A 748 -33.56 -8.00 -11.97
CA GLU A 748 -32.29 -8.63 -12.31
C GLU A 748 -32.45 -10.08 -12.80
N ALA A 749 -33.57 -10.74 -12.49
CA ALA A 749 -33.90 -12.07 -12.95
C ALA A 749 -34.64 -12.10 -14.30
N LEU A 750 -34.96 -10.95 -14.89
CA LEU A 750 -35.57 -10.87 -16.22
C LEU A 750 -34.67 -11.58 -17.27
N PRO A 751 -35.28 -12.22 -18.29
CA PRO A 751 -34.56 -12.86 -19.39
C PRO A 751 -33.57 -11.90 -20.08
N ASP A 752 -32.48 -12.43 -20.62
CA ASP A 752 -31.40 -11.67 -21.28
C ASP A 752 -30.98 -12.26 -22.64
N ASP A 753 -31.75 -13.20 -23.14
CA ASP A 753 -31.53 -14.00 -24.35
C ASP A 753 -31.73 -13.19 -25.64
N THR A 754 -32.65 -12.22 -25.66
CA THR A 754 -32.87 -11.35 -26.81
C THR A 754 -32.47 -9.90 -26.52
N PHE A 755 -32.14 -9.14 -27.57
CA PHE A 755 -31.88 -7.69 -27.42
C PHE A 755 -33.07 -6.93 -26.83
N ALA A 756 -34.30 -7.36 -27.14
CA ALA A 756 -35.51 -6.79 -26.57
C ALA A 756 -35.59 -7.04 -25.05
N HIS A 757 -35.32 -8.26 -24.61
CA HIS A 757 -35.30 -8.61 -23.19
C HIS A 757 -34.18 -7.87 -22.44
N GLN A 758 -32.98 -7.76 -23.02
CA GLN A 758 -31.88 -6.97 -22.44
C GLN A 758 -32.24 -5.48 -22.30
N LEU A 759 -32.94 -4.90 -23.29
CA LEU A 759 -33.37 -3.52 -23.25
C LEU A 759 -34.46 -3.31 -22.18
N GLU A 760 -35.41 -4.23 -22.07
CA GLU A 760 -36.45 -4.21 -21.05
C GLU A 760 -35.87 -4.32 -19.64
N LYS A 761 -35.00 -5.32 -19.41
CA LYS A 761 -34.26 -5.47 -18.16
C LYS A 761 -33.51 -4.20 -17.78
N LYS A 762 -32.75 -3.63 -18.72
CA LYS A 762 -31.99 -2.39 -18.50
C LYS A 762 -32.91 -1.21 -18.16
N ARG A 763 -34.07 -1.10 -18.81
CA ARG A 763 -35.07 -0.05 -18.52
C ARG A 763 -35.67 -0.22 -17.13
N THR A 764 -36.08 -1.43 -16.77
CA THR A 764 -36.70 -1.75 -15.47
C THR A 764 -35.71 -1.53 -14.32
N VAL A 765 -34.48 -2.05 -14.44
CA VAL A 765 -33.41 -1.81 -13.47
C VAL A 765 -33.11 -0.31 -13.35
N LYS A 766 -32.98 0.41 -14.46
CA LYS A 766 -32.73 1.87 -14.43
C LYS A 766 -33.86 2.65 -13.73
N LYS A 767 -35.12 2.26 -13.94
CA LYS A 767 -36.28 2.88 -13.27
C LYS A 767 -36.21 2.67 -11.76
N LEU A 768 -36.02 1.42 -11.33
CA LEU A 768 -35.90 1.06 -9.91
C LEU A 768 -34.69 1.73 -9.24
N VAL A 769 -33.52 1.78 -9.90
CA VAL A 769 -32.32 2.51 -9.42
C VAL A 769 -32.64 3.99 -9.22
N ASN A 770 -33.38 4.61 -10.14
CA ASN A 770 -33.76 6.02 -10.02
C ASN A 770 -34.74 6.25 -8.86
N GLU A 771 -35.73 5.37 -8.69
CA GLU A 771 -36.68 5.41 -7.56
C GLU A 771 -35.96 5.24 -6.22
N LYS A 772 -35.05 4.25 -6.11
CA LYS A 772 -34.22 4.04 -4.92
C LYS A 772 -33.30 5.22 -4.63
N SER A 773 -32.69 5.80 -5.65
CA SER A 773 -31.89 7.03 -5.50
C SER A 773 -32.74 8.22 -5.03
N LYS A 774 -33.97 8.39 -5.52
CA LYS A 774 -34.88 9.45 -5.05
C LYS A 774 -35.27 9.22 -3.59
N TYR A 775 -35.65 8.00 -3.23
CA TYR A 775 -36.00 7.61 -1.87
C TYR A 775 -34.85 7.91 -0.90
N ILE A 776 -33.66 7.34 -1.16
CA ILE A 776 -32.47 7.53 -0.32
C ILE A 776 -32.17 9.03 -0.14
N ARG A 777 -32.25 9.85 -1.19
CA ARG A 777 -32.00 11.30 -1.08
C ARG A 777 -33.00 12.02 -0.18
N SER A 778 -34.25 11.58 -0.17
CA SER A 778 -35.33 12.18 0.62
C SER A 778 -35.30 11.76 2.08
N VAL A 779 -34.82 10.55 2.39
CA VAL A 779 -34.89 9.98 3.75
C VAL A 779 -33.53 9.66 4.38
N LYS A 780 -32.40 9.97 3.72
CA LYS A 780 -31.04 9.64 4.20
C LYS A 780 -30.80 9.95 5.68
N PRO A 781 -31.15 11.13 6.24
CA PRO A 781 -30.94 11.40 7.67
C PRO A 781 -31.67 10.43 8.61
N LEU A 782 -32.83 9.91 8.17
CA LEU A 782 -33.59 8.89 8.92
C LEU A 782 -32.92 7.52 8.78
N LEU A 783 -32.46 7.14 7.58
CA LEU A 783 -31.70 5.90 7.37
C LEU A 783 -30.39 5.89 8.19
N ASP A 784 -29.64 7.00 8.18
CA ASP A 784 -28.42 7.17 8.96
C ASP A 784 -28.72 7.09 10.48
N ALA A 785 -29.86 7.66 10.92
CA ALA A 785 -30.31 7.57 12.31
C ALA A 785 -30.67 6.13 12.71
N ARG A 786 -31.46 5.42 11.91
CA ARG A 786 -31.80 4.00 12.14
C ARG A 786 -30.55 3.13 12.21
N ARG A 787 -29.63 3.30 11.26
CA ARG A 787 -28.34 2.59 11.27
C ARG A 787 -27.57 2.82 12.58
N GLN A 788 -27.52 4.06 13.07
CA GLN A 788 -26.86 4.36 14.34
C GLN A 788 -27.55 3.68 15.54
N LEU A 789 -28.88 3.55 15.50
CA LEU A 789 -29.63 2.85 16.56
C LEU A 789 -29.40 1.34 16.51
N THR A 790 -29.46 0.72 15.32
CA THR A 790 -29.12 -0.70 15.14
C THR A 790 -27.68 -0.98 15.54
N GLU A 791 -26.73 -0.10 15.18
CA GLU A 791 -25.33 -0.24 15.62
C GLU A 791 -25.24 -0.21 17.16
N LYS A 792 -25.96 0.71 17.83
CA LYS A 792 -26.00 0.76 19.29
C LYS A 792 -26.57 -0.51 19.91
N GLU A 793 -27.65 -1.03 19.33
CA GLU A 793 -28.28 -2.26 19.78
C GLU A 793 -27.35 -3.46 19.63
N ASN A 794 -26.68 -3.61 18.47
CA ASN A 794 -25.69 -4.66 18.26
C ASN A 794 -24.57 -4.63 19.32
N TYR A 795 -24.10 -3.44 19.70
CA TYR A 795 -23.10 -3.28 20.76
C TYR A 795 -23.60 -3.70 22.15
N ALA A 796 -24.91 -3.61 22.40
CA ALA A 796 -25.51 -4.05 23.66
C ALA A 796 -25.51 -5.59 23.80
N HIS A 797 -25.41 -6.33 22.70
CA HIS A 797 -25.38 -7.80 22.68
C HIS A 797 -23.98 -8.40 22.86
N LEU A 798 -23.04 -7.68 23.46
CA LEU A 798 -21.69 -8.20 23.73
C LEU A 798 -21.74 -9.48 24.60
N ASP A 799 -22.62 -9.54 25.58
CA ASP A 799 -22.73 -10.69 26.48
C ASP A 799 -23.25 -11.93 25.76
N ASP A 800 -24.19 -11.77 24.83
CA ASP A 800 -24.68 -12.86 23.97
C ASP A 800 -23.57 -13.42 23.08
N ILE A 801 -22.74 -12.53 22.52
CA ILE A 801 -21.57 -12.92 21.72
C ILE A 801 -20.52 -13.63 22.58
N ARG A 802 -20.27 -13.14 23.81
CA ARG A 802 -19.36 -13.77 24.77
C ARG A 802 -19.82 -15.16 25.18
N ALA A 803 -21.13 -15.41 25.29
CA ALA A 803 -21.65 -16.73 25.62
C ALA A 803 -21.24 -17.79 24.59
N ARG A 804 -21.11 -17.40 23.31
CA ARG A 804 -20.66 -18.28 22.21
C ARG A 804 -19.13 -18.45 22.14
N TYR A 805 -18.35 -17.68 22.88
CA TYR A 805 -16.90 -17.64 22.74
C TYR A 805 -16.22 -18.98 23.05
N ALA A 806 -16.65 -19.69 24.11
CA ALA A 806 -16.02 -20.96 24.49
C ALA A 806 -16.15 -22.01 23.38
N ASP A 807 -17.35 -22.15 22.81
CA ASP A 807 -17.63 -23.09 21.72
C ASP A 807 -16.92 -22.65 20.44
N ALA A 808 -16.99 -21.36 20.10
CA ALA A 808 -16.30 -20.80 18.93
C ALA A 808 -14.79 -21.01 19.02
N LYS A 809 -14.21 -20.88 20.21
CA LYS A 809 -12.78 -21.13 20.49
C LYS A 809 -12.44 -22.60 20.31
N ALA A 810 -13.22 -23.52 20.86
CA ALA A 810 -13.00 -24.94 20.69
C ALA A 810 -13.05 -25.35 19.19
N ASN A 811 -14.02 -24.83 18.44
CA ASN A 811 -14.15 -25.08 16.99
C ASN A 811 -12.95 -24.51 16.22
N THR A 812 -12.56 -23.27 16.53
CA THR A 812 -11.45 -22.58 15.86
C THR A 812 -10.12 -23.27 16.18
N ASP A 813 -9.88 -23.65 17.43
CA ASP A 813 -8.69 -24.39 17.86
C ASP A 813 -8.64 -25.77 17.18
N ALA A 814 -9.76 -26.49 17.09
CA ALA A 814 -9.85 -27.75 16.35
C ALA A 814 -9.50 -27.57 14.86
N GLU A 815 -9.93 -26.48 14.22
CA GLU A 815 -9.55 -26.17 12.84
C GLU A 815 -8.05 -25.84 12.72
N TYR A 816 -7.48 -25.09 13.66
CA TYR A 816 -6.04 -24.81 13.71
C TYR A 816 -5.20 -26.06 13.94
N GLU A 817 -5.62 -26.94 14.84
CA GLU A 817 -5.02 -28.25 15.10
C GLU A 817 -5.05 -29.12 13.85
N ALA A 818 -6.20 -29.23 13.18
CA ALA A 818 -6.33 -29.96 11.92
C ALA A 818 -5.39 -29.41 10.84
N ARG A 819 -5.29 -28.08 10.71
CA ARG A 819 -4.33 -27.43 9.80
C ARG A 819 -2.89 -27.71 10.19
N ARG A 820 -2.55 -27.74 11.48
CA ARG A 820 -1.19 -28.04 11.93
C ARG A 820 -0.83 -29.49 11.63
N ILE A 821 -1.70 -30.44 11.91
CA ILE A 821 -1.52 -31.86 11.59
C ILE A 821 -1.34 -32.05 10.08
N GLU A 822 -2.13 -31.35 9.26
CA GLU A 822 -1.97 -31.36 7.80
C GLU A 822 -0.61 -30.83 7.36
N ILE A 823 -0.14 -29.73 7.97
CA ILE A 823 1.19 -29.16 7.69
C ILE A 823 2.29 -30.15 8.12
N GLU A 824 2.18 -30.77 9.29
CA GLU A 824 3.13 -31.78 9.79
C GLU A 824 3.18 -32.99 8.87
N ARG A 825 2.02 -33.49 8.40
CA ARG A 825 1.94 -34.56 7.41
C ARG A 825 2.66 -34.18 6.11
N LEU A 826 2.42 -32.98 5.59
CA LEU A 826 3.11 -32.46 4.39
C LEU A 826 4.62 -32.31 4.61
N GLU A 827 5.06 -31.97 5.83
CA GLU A 827 6.48 -31.94 6.18
C GLU A 827 7.10 -33.34 6.20
N GLU A 828 6.42 -34.33 6.75
CA GLU A 828 6.87 -35.73 6.83
C GLU A 828 6.94 -36.39 5.45
N GLU A 829 5.88 -36.29 4.64
CA GLU A 829 5.86 -36.77 3.25
C GLU A 829 7.04 -36.21 2.46
N ARG A 830 7.37 -34.95 2.69
CA ARG A 830 8.49 -34.30 2.02
C ARG A 830 9.85 -34.73 2.56
N LYS A 831 10.00 -34.95 3.87
CA LYS A 831 11.23 -35.53 4.43
C LYS A 831 11.47 -36.91 3.79
N ALA A 832 10.42 -37.72 3.66
CA ALA A 832 10.48 -39.01 2.97
C ALA A 832 10.86 -38.87 1.48
N ASP A 833 10.25 -37.96 0.71
CA ASP A 833 10.63 -37.72 -0.70
C ASP A 833 12.08 -37.22 -0.85
N LEU A 834 12.53 -36.34 0.04
CA LEU A 834 13.92 -35.86 0.06
C LEU A 834 14.92 -36.98 0.35
N GLU A 835 14.60 -37.86 1.30
CA GLU A 835 15.40 -39.04 1.59
C GLU A 835 15.40 -40.01 0.41
N ARG A 836 14.24 -40.27 -0.21
CA ARG A 836 14.14 -41.10 -1.42
C ARG A 836 15.01 -40.55 -2.55
N ARG A 837 14.90 -39.26 -2.87
CA ARG A 837 15.76 -38.61 -3.89
C ARG A 837 17.24 -38.65 -3.53
N LYS A 838 17.58 -38.58 -2.24
CA LYS A 838 18.97 -38.68 -1.77
C LYS A 838 19.49 -40.11 -1.96
N GLN A 839 18.68 -41.13 -1.67
CA GLN A 839 19.01 -42.53 -1.94
C GLN A 839 19.13 -42.80 -3.44
N GLU A 840 18.20 -42.33 -4.27
CA GLU A 840 18.27 -42.41 -5.74
C GLU A 840 19.56 -41.77 -6.30
N ARG A 841 19.95 -40.61 -5.76
CA ARG A 841 21.21 -39.93 -6.14
C ARG A 841 22.45 -40.69 -5.68
N LEU A 842 22.41 -41.35 -4.52
CA LEU A 842 23.51 -42.19 -4.04
C LEU A 842 23.63 -43.47 -4.87
N ALA A 843 22.50 -44.11 -5.20
CA ALA A 843 22.46 -45.28 -6.08
C ALA A 843 23.02 -44.96 -7.48
N LYS A 844 22.58 -43.84 -8.10
CA LYS A 844 23.12 -43.39 -9.40
C LYS A 844 24.61 -43.02 -9.37
N LYS A 845 25.17 -42.73 -8.19
CA LYS A 845 26.58 -42.37 -8.02
C LYS A 845 27.47 -43.56 -7.65
N ASN A 846 26.88 -44.65 -7.18
CA ASN A 846 27.54 -45.93 -6.93
C ASN A 846 27.46 -46.87 -8.14
N GLY A 847 26.55 -46.61 -9.10
CA GLY A 847 26.44 -47.31 -10.38
C GLY A 847 27.20 -46.67 -11.55
N LYS A 848 28.05 -45.67 -11.29
CA LYS A 848 29.06 -45.11 -12.19
C LYS A 848 30.41 -45.21 -11.50
#